data_AF-A0AAV8VCQ4-F1
#
_entry.id   AF-A0AAV8VCQ4-F1
#
_cell.length_a   1.000
_cell.length_b   1.000
_cell.length_c   1.000
_cell.angle_alpha   90.00
_cell.angle_beta   90.00
_cell.angle_gamma   90.00
#
_symmetry.space_group_name_H-M   'P 1'
#
loop_
_entity.id
_entity.type
_entity.pdbx_description
1 polymer ?
#
loop_
_entity_poly.entity_id
_entity_poly.type
_entity_poly.pdbx_seq_one_letter_code
_entity_poly.pdbx_strand_id
1 'polypeptide(L)'
;MSKYIVVKDYTKKVRRFNLTGPRRGVITITNNDNKCLPRALVVAKAYVDKDPEFNQVRRDIGKLQTQRAIQLIEDAAVSIPDAGCGIVELEQFQSHLAGYRILVYQYGSKGRGLLFKGIADGPSLNLLYYEGHYNVITSLTSSFCCGYFCEECHVPYNTKGKHRCQASCGACLQTPACPQGIKVACFDCKRSFRGQNCYDNHRNAGSLGKGTVCQQIKRCEECLKTIKSDRKHVCGEVYCKICRKHVPGDHLCYMQRDTSKPKTNDELFIFYDLETRQEKEQNGGLLHEPNLCVFKQCCDTCFDSSNSITCKKCGVRLQVVVIAHNGQAFDHNFILNYLLIESAITPELIMRGTKIISMTVGNVKFLDSLNYFPMPLAKLPTVFGLDSNNFKKGYFPHLFNTISNADYVGPLPAIEYYSPDSMKIEERQKFLDWHKQHENDKFDLRKELIEYCISDVEILTEACRKFRQQMLQTGNVCPFTEACTIASCCNKVFRRNFLKPRSMGIIPKGGYRYRDNQSSIAIQWLVWEEKQQNIKIKHAARGKESTVQGVKVDGYCAETKQIYQFYGCYYHGCTTCFRYNRDAPMHDDSSQTLNTRYESTMAQAERLRNMGYVLIEMWECRFRKQLQENPCLKQYTESHRMLAMEPLNPRDAFYGGRTGNTHEYYKCKDDEQIKYVDVCSLYPWVCKYGKFPIGHPEVVVGEDCSKLNIETVEGVIKCKILPPENLYHPMLPMKANGKLMFVLCRTCGETMNLEECNHSREERALLGHGSSMR
;
A
#
# COMPACT_ATOMS: atom_id res chain seq x y z
N MET A 1 33.94 -10.90 -25.68
CA MET A 1 32.52 -11.29 -25.87
C MET A 1 32.01 -12.37 -24.90
N SER A 2 32.83 -13.10 -24.14
CA SER A 2 32.38 -14.19 -23.23
C SER A 2 31.77 -13.76 -21.87
N LYS A 3 31.59 -12.44 -21.62
CA LYS A 3 31.07 -11.88 -20.35
C LYS A 3 29.60 -11.44 -20.41
N TYR A 4 29.01 -11.33 -21.60
CA TYR A 4 27.65 -10.83 -21.83
C TYR A 4 26.77 -11.92 -22.43
N ILE A 5 25.51 -11.96 -22.04
CA ILE A 5 24.52 -12.83 -22.68
C ILE A 5 23.65 -11.91 -23.55
N VAL A 6 23.76 -12.11 -24.85
CA VAL A 6 22.99 -11.38 -25.87
C VAL A 6 21.87 -12.29 -26.34
N VAL A 7 20.62 -11.92 -26.05
CA VAL A 7 19.45 -12.67 -26.53
C VAL A 7 18.94 -11.99 -27.80
N LYS A 8 19.17 -12.64 -28.95
CA LYS A 8 18.66 -12.20 -30.26
C LYS A 8 17.38 -12.98 -30.57
N ASP A 9 16.33 -12.26 -30.97
CA ASP A 9 14.99 -12.76 -31.34
C ASP A 9 14.07 -13.25 -30.22
N TYR A 10 13.05 -12.44 -29.93
CA TYR A 10 11.85 -12.81 -29.16
C TYR A 10 10.79 -13.55 -30.01
N THR A 11 11.07 -13.83 -31.29
CA THR A 11 10.10 -14.37 -32.27
C THR A 11 10.17 -15.89 -32.49
N LYS A 12 11.09 -16.60 -31.83
CA LYS A 12 10.91 -18.05 -31.71
C LYS A 12 9.72 -18.28 -30.81
N LYS A 13 8.60 -18.71 -31.40
CA LYS A 13 7.45 -19.34 -30.73
C LYS A 13 7.96 -19.98 -29.45
N VAL A 14 7.75 -19.28 -28.34
CA VAL A 14 7.79 -19.86 -27.02
C VAL A 14 6.92 -21.10 -27.21
N ARG A 15 7.53 -22.28 -27.07
CA ARG A 15 6.76 -23.52 -26.91
C ARG A 15 5.62 -23.12 -26.01
N ARG A 16 4.36 -23.30 -26.47
CA ARG A 16 3.14 -23.09 -25.69
C ARG A 16 3.55 -23.23 -24.24
N PHE A 17 3.41 -22.17 -23.44
CA PHE A 17 3.38 -22.33 -22.00
C PHE A 17 2.16 -23.22 -21.75
N ASN A 18 2.34 -24.52 -21.97
CA ASN A 18 1.44 -25.54 -21.50
C ASN A 18 1.42 -25.28 -20.01
N LEU A 19 0.22 -25.22 -19.45
CA LEU A 19 -0.04 -25.47 -18.04
C LEU A 19 0.76 -26.71 -17.61
N THR A 20 2.03 -26.55 -17.27
CA THR A 20 2.98 -27.61 -16.92
C THR A 20 3.67 -27.26 -15.63
N GLY A 21 2.88 -26.76 -14.68
CA GLY A 21 2.83 -27.41 -13.38
C GLY A 21 1.41 -27.98 -13.22
N PRO A 22 1.23 -29.28 -12.92
CA PRO A 22 -0.09 -29.76 -12.51
C PRO A 22 -0.50 -28.96 -11.27
N ARG A 23 -1.57 -28.15 -11.36
CA ARG A 23 -2.21 -27.63 -10.15
C ARG A 23 -2.71 -28.85 -9.39
N ARG A 24 -2.00 -29.20 -8.30
CA ARG A 24 -2.41 -30.30 -7.42
C ARG A 24 -3.87 -30.06 -7.05
N GLY A 25 -4.73 -31.05 -7.22
CA GLY A 25 -6.16 -30.93 -6.91
C GLY A 25 -7.08 -30.58 -8.09
N VAL A 26 -6.58 -30.27 -9.29
CA VAL A 26 -7.43 -30.08 -10.49
C VAL A 26 -7.16 -31.18 -11.51
N ILE A 27 -8.22 -31.74 -12.07
CA ILE A 27 -8.17 -32.64 -13.23
C ILE A 27 -8.67 -31.87 -14.44
N THR A 28 -7.78 -31.71 -15.42
CA THR A 28 -8.12 -31.10 -16.70
C THR A 28 -8.94 -32.07 -17.54
N ILE A 29 -10.09 -31.63 -18.03
CA ILE A 29 -10.91 -32.39 -18.99
C ILE A 29 -10.51 -31.97 -20.40
N THR A 30 -10.03 -32.94 -21.18
CA THR A 30 -9.73 -32.71 -22.60
C THR A 30 -11.04 -32.73 -23.39
N ASN A 31 -11.33 -31.67 -24.12
CA ASN A 31 -12.59 -31.55 -24.83
C ASN A 31 -12.44 -30.79 -26.15
N ASN A 32 -12.88 -31.41 -27.25
CA ASN A 32 -12.91 -30.82 -28.60
C ASN A 32 -14.32 -30.83 -29.24
N ASP A 33 -15.37 -31.23 -28.49
CA ASP A 33 -16.73 -31.48 -29.03
C ASP A 33 -17.85 -30.89 -28.13
N ASN A 34 -17.54 -29.83 -27.38
CA ASN A 34 -18.42 -29.11 -26.46
C ASN A 34 -19.03 -29.92 -25.30
N LYS A 35 -18.62 -31.18 -25.08
CA LYS A 35 -19.12 -32.05 -23.98
C LYS A 35 -18.26 -32.02 -22.71
N CYS A 36 -17.55 -30.92 -22.44
CA CYS A 36 -16.70 -30.83 -21.26
C CYS A 36 -17.46 -30.89 -19.93
N LEU A 37 -18.66 -30.31 -19.83
CA LEU A 37 -19.48 -30.37 -18.62
C LEU A 37 -19.89 -31.81 -18.23
N PRO A 38 -20.56 -32.59 -19.09
CA PRO A 38 -20.94 -33.96 -18.75
C PRO A 38 -19.72 -34.86 -18.47
N ARG A 39 -18.61 -34.69 -19.22
CA ARG A 39 -17.34 -35.38 -18.91
C ARG A 39 -16.81 -35.00 -17.52
N ALA A 40 -16.85 -33.72 -17.16
CA ALA A 40 -16.42 -33.25 -15.84
C ALA A 40 -17.32 -33.82 -14.72
N LEU A 41 -18.63 -33.89 -14.92
CA LEU A 41 -19.57 -34.48 -13.96
C LEU A 41 -19.32 -35.97 -13.73
N VAL A 42 -19.10 -36.74 -14.79
CA VAL A 42 -18.75 -38.17 -14.70
C VAL A 42 -17.45 -38.37 -13.91
N VAL A 43 -16.42 -37.56 -14.18
CA VAL A 43 -15.14 -37.65 -13.47
C VAL A 43 -15.27 -37.22 -12.01
N ALA A 44 -16.04 -36.16 -11.73
CA ALA A 44 -16.30 -35.69 -10.36
C ALA A 44 -17.08 -36.73 -9.55
N LYS A 45 -18.10 -37.35 -10.16
CA LYS A 45 -18.90 -38.41 -9.55
C LYS A 45 -18.03 -39.64 -9.24
N ALA A 46 -17.26 -40.12 -10.22
CA ALA A 46 -16.34 -41.24 -10.03
C ALA A 46 -15.31 -40.99 -8.92
N TYR A 47 -14.84 -39.74 -8.77
CA TYR A 47 -13.94 -39.36 -7.68
C TYR A 47 -14.63 -39.43 -6.31
N VAL A 48 -15.83 -38.86 -6.19
CA VAL A 48 -16.60 -38.82 -4.94
C VAL A 48 -17.05 -40.21 -4.50
N ASP A 49 -17.48 -41.04 -5.44
CA ASP A 49 -17.94 -42.41 -5.17
C ASP A 49 -16.80 -43.41 -4.92
N LYS A 50 -15.54 -42.98 -5.10
CA LYS A 50 -14.34 -43.84 -5.04
C LYS A 50 -14.44 -45.01 -6.02
N ASP A 51 -14.85 -44.72 -7.23
CA ASP A 51 -15.02 -45.70 -8.31
C ASP A 51 -13.71 -46.49 -8.54
N PRO A 52 -13.73 -47.84 -8.51
CA PRO A 52 -12.56 -48.68 -8.81
C PRO A 52 -11.92 -48.38 -10.17
N GLU A 53 -12.70 -47.91 -11.14
CA GLU A 53 -12.28 -47.57 -12.49
C GLU A 53 -11.92 -46.09 -12.65
N PHE A 54 -11.85 -45.31 -11.55
CA PHE A 54 -11.60 -43.87 -11.57
C PHE A 54 -10.40 -43.46 -12.45
N ASN A 55 -9.32 -44.23 -12.45
CA ASN A 55 -8.15 -43.93 -13.28
C ASN A 55 -8.42 -44.08 -14.78
N GLN A 56 -9.27 -45.03 -15.17
CA GLN A 56 -9.70 -45.23 -16.55
C GLN A 56 -10.65 -44.10 -16.97
N VAL A 57 -11.63 -43.77 -16.11
CA VAL A 57 -12.58 -42.67 -16.31
C VAL A 57 -11.88 -41.31 -16.38
N ARG A 58 -10.89 -41.06 -15.54
CA ARG A 58 -10.14 -39.78 -15.53
C ARG A 58 -9.32 -39.58 -16.80
N ARG A 59 -8.68 -40.64 -17.31
CA ARG A 59 -7.76 -40.59 -18.45
C ARG A 59 -8.43 -40.92 -19.79
N ASP A 60 -9.74 -41.18 -19.77
CA ASP A 60 -10.53 -41.68 -20.90
C ASP A 60 -9.92 -42.94 -21.56
N ILE A 61 -9.36 -43.84 -20.75
CA ILE A 61 -8.82 -45.12 -21.23
C ILE A 61 -9.98 -45.96 -21.75
N GLY A 62 -9.85 -46.48 -22.98
CA GLY A 62 -10.92 -47.23 -23.63
C GLY A 62 -12.16 -46.40 -24.00
N LYS A 63 -12.06 -45.07 -24.00
CA LYS A 63 -13.19 -44.13 -24.18
C LYS A 63 -14.27 -44.19 -23.09
N LEU A 64 -13.93 -44.72 -21.90
CA LEU A 64 -14.89 -44.92 -20.81
C LEU A 64 -15.48 -43.61 -20.26
N GLN A 65 -14.71 -42.52 -20.22
CA GLN A 65 -15.23 -41.20 -19.85
C GLN A 65 -16.25 -40.72 -20.86
N THR A 66 -15.93 -40.87 -22.14
CA THR A 66 -16.77 -40.43 -23.25
C THR A 66 -18.08 -41.22 -23.31
N GLN A 67 -18.03 -42.54 -23.14
CA GLN A 67 -19.23 -43.39 -23.11
C GLN A 67 -20.14 -43.04 -21.94
N ARG A 68 -19.60 -42.93 -20.72
CA ARG A 68 -20.39 -42.55 -19.53
C ARG A 68 -20.93 -41.12 -19.62
N ALA A 69 -20.22 -40.21 -20.29
CA ALA A 69 -20.71 -38.85 -20.51
C ALA A 69 -21.88 -38.83 -21.51
N ILE A 70 -21.84 -39.63 -22.58
CA ILE A 70 -22.95 -39.79 -23.53
C ILE A 70 -24.17 -40.37 -22.83
N GLN A 71 -23.97 -41.43 -22.04
CA GLN A 71 -25.04 -42.04 -21.26
C GLN A 71 -25.65 -41.06 -20.26
N LEU A 72 -24.84 -40.26 -19.55
CA LEU A 72 -25.34 -39.22 -18.64
C LEU A 72 -26.19 -38.16 -19.37
N ILE A 73 -25.83 -37.81 -20.60
CA ILE A 73 -26.61 -36.85 -21.42
C ILE A 73 -27.96 -37.45 -21.78
N GLU A 74 -27.98 -38.72 -22.22
CA GLU A 74 -29.20 -39.46 -22.57
C GLU A 74 -30.11 -39.66 -21.36
N ASP A 75 -29.57 -40.12 -20.23
CA ASP A 75 -30.30 -40.39 -18.98
C ASP A 75 -30.87 -39.11 -18.36
N ALA A 76 -30.15 -37.99 -18.49
CA ALA A 76 -30.60 -36.68 -17.99
C ALA A 76 -31.49 -35.93 -18.99
N ALA A 77 -31.69 -36.45 -20.21
CA ALA A 77 -32.42 -35.81 -21.31
C ALA A 77 -31.95 -34.37 -21.60
N VAL A 78 -30.64 -34.13 -21.58
CA VAL A 78 -30.03 -32.80 -21.78
C VAL A 78 -29.60 -32.61 -23.24
N SER A 79 -29.98 -31.50 -23.86
CA SER A 79 -29.43 -31.10 -25.17
C SER A 79 -28.19 -30.24 -24.98
N ILE A 80 -27.09 -30.57 -25.65
CA ILE A 80 -25.81 -29.83 -25.51
C ILE A 80 -25.74 -28.72 -26.57
N PRO A 81 -25.70 -27.43 -26.20
CA PRO A 81 -25.63 -26.34 -27.17
C PRO A 81 -24.29 -26.30 -27.94
N ASP A 82 -24.31 -25.77 -29.16
CA ASP A 82 -23.10 -25.54 -29.97
C ASP A 82 -22.13 -24.54 -29.32
N ALA A 83 -22.64 -23.65 -28.46
CA ALA A 83 -21.85 -22.73 -27.66
C ALA A 83 -21.25 -23.36 -26.38
N GLY A 84 -21.57 -24.63 -26.07
CA GLY A 84 -21.23 -25.31 -24.84
C GLY A 84 -22.26 -25.11 -23.72
N CYS A 85 -22.18 -25.95 -22.68
CA CYS A 85 -23.14 -25.93 -21.56
C CYS A 85 -22.96 -24.70 -20.64
N GLY A 86 -24.09 -24.10 -20.24
CA GLY A 86 -24.20 -23.01 -19.28
C GLY A 86 -25.00 -23.39 -18.03
N ILE A 87 -25.67 -22.41 -17.42
CA ILE A 87 -26.44 -22.57 -16.18
C ILE A 87 -27.66 -23.47 -16.37
N VAL A 88 -28.32 -23.39 -17.53
CA VAL A 88 -29.54 -24.17 -17.83
C VAL A 88 -29.23 -25.66 -17.83
N GLU A 89 -28.16 -26.09 -18.51
CA GLU A 89 -27.76 -27.50 -18.52
C GLU A 89 -27.27 -27.95 -17.14
N LEU A 90 -26.62 -27.07 -16.37
CA LEU A 90 -26.24 -27.35 -14.98
C LEU A 90 -27.46 -27.64 -14.09
N GLU A 91 -28.56 -26.91 -14.25
CA GLU A 91 -29.81 -27.15 -13.52
C GLU A 91 -30.46 -28.49 -13.89
N GLN A 92 -30.42 -28.85 -15.18
CA GLN A 92 -30.93 -30.13 -15.67
C GLN A 92 -30.10 -31.31 -15.13
N PHE A 93 -28.78 -31.23 -15.21
CA PHE A 93 -27.90 -32.24 -14.62
C PHE A 93 -28.02 -32.30 -13.09
N GLN A 94 -28.21 -31.16 -12.41
CA GLN A 94 -28.46 -31.14 -10.97
C GLN A 94 -29.77 -31.84 -10.61
N SER A 95 -30.82 -31.68 -11.42
CA SER A 95 -32.11 -32.34 -11.21
C SER A 95 -32.01 -33.86 -11.37
N HIS A 96 -31.24 -34.33 -12.36
CA HIS A 96 -30.98 -35.76 -12.54
C HIS A 96 -30.06 -36.33 -11.44
N LEU A 97 -29.03 -35.59 -11.05
CA LEU A 97 -28.09 -35.97 -9.99
C LEU A 97 -28.56 -35.52 -8.59
N ALA A 98 -29.82 -35.77 -8.24
CA ALA A 98 -30.45 -35.30 -7.00
C ALA A 98 -29.74 -35.74 -5.70
N GLY A 99 -28.96 -36.83 -5.74
CA GLY A 99 -28.15 -37.30 -4.61
C GLY A 99 -26.82 -36.55 -4.40
N TYR A 100 -26.48 -35.59 -5.25
CA TYR A 100 -25.23 -34.85 -5.22
C TYR A 100 -25.47 -33.34 -5.31
N ARG A 101 -24.54 -32.54 -4.79
CA ARG A 101 -24.58 -31.08 -4.91
C ARG A 101 -23.52 -30.58 -5.89
N ILE A 102 -23.92 -30.07 -7.04
CA ILE A 102 -22.99 -29.50 -8.04
C ILE A 102 -22.55 -28.11 -7.60
N LEU A 103 -21.24 -27.88 -7.54
CA LEU A 103 -20.62 -26.59 -7.24
C LEU A 103 -19.68 -26.19 -8.38
N VAL A 104 -19.90 -25.04 -9.00
CA VAL A 104 -19.06 -24.54 -10.12
C VAL A 104 -18.34 -23.27 -9.71
N TYR A 105 -17.02 -23.30 -9.71
CA TYR A 105 -16.17 -22.16 -9.36
C TYR A 105 -15.56 -21.52 -10.61
N GLN A 106 -15.57 -20.20 -10.68
CA GLN A 106 -14.88 -19.43 -11.72
C GLN A 106 -13.37 -19.44 -11.48
N TYR A 107 -12.58 -19.72 -12.52
CA TYR A 107 -11.14 -19.60 -12.50
C TYR A 107 -10.68 -18.17 -12.16
N GLY A 108 -9.54 -18.05 -11.48
CA GLY A 108 -8.98 -16.77 -11.04
C GLY A 108 -9.62 -16.18 -9.77
N SER A 109 -10.83 -16.60 -9.40
CA SER A 109 -11.56 -16.05 -8.24
C SER A 109 -11.11 -16.58 -6.87
N LYS A 110 -10.24 -17.60 -6.85
CA LYS A 110 -9.81 -18.36 -5.65
C LYS A 110 -11.00 -18.87 -4.81
N GLY A 111 -12.06 -19.31 -5.48
CA GLY A 111 -13.25 -19.89 -4.86
C GLY A 111 -14.35 -18.88 -4.50
N ARG A 112 -14.10 -17.57 -4.61
CA ARG A 112 -15.10 -16.53 -4.29
C ARG A 112 -16.14 -16.33 -5.39
N GLY A 113 -15.79 -16.62 -6.64
CA GLY A 113 -16.70 -16.59 -7.77
C GLY A 113 -17.36 -17.96 -7.90
N LEU A 114 -18.47 -18.16 -7.21
CA LEU A 114 -19.30 -19.36 -7.36
C LEU A 114 -20.34 -19.08 -8.45
N LEU A 115 -20.20 -19.75 -9.59
CA LEU A 115 -21.07 -19.58 -10.75
C LEU A 115 -22.39 -20.35 -10.61
N PHE A 116 -22.34 -21.49 -9.91
CA PHE A 116 -23.50 -22.35 -9.71
C PHE A 116 -23.40 -23.09 -8.37
N LYS A 117 -24.54 -23.20 -7.68
CA LYS A 117 -24.72 -23.98 -6.44
C LYS A 117 -26.03 -24.74 -6.52
N GLY A 118 -25.94 -26.06 -6.66
CA GLY A 118 -27.10 -26.93 -6.64
C GLY A 118 -27.84 -26.95 -5.30
N ILE A 119 -29.15 -27.13 -5.36
CA ILE A 119 -30.04 -27.27 -4.20
C ILE A 119 -30.24 -28.77 -3.93
N ALA A 120 -29.25 -29.40 -3.29
CA ALA A 120 -29.31 -30.81 -2.91
C ALA A 120 -28.50 -31.06 -1.64
N ASP A 121 -29.01 -31.94 -0.77
CA ASP A 121 -28.33 -32.40 0.44
C ASP A 121 -27.56 -33.68 0.13
N GLY A 122 -26.37 -33.53 -0.47
CA GLY A 122 -25.51 -34.63 -0.87
C GLY A 122 -24.04 -34.22 -1.02
N PRO A 123 -23.14 -35.18 -1.29
CA PRO A 123 -21.73 -34.89 -1.54
C PRO A 123 -21.52 -33.87 -2.66
N SER A 124 -20.56 -32.97 -2.48
CA SER A 124 -20.31 -31.89 -3.45
C SER A 124 -19.51 -32.37 -4.67
N LEU A 125 -20.04 -32.18 -5.88
CA LEU A 125 -19.32 -32.32 -7.15
C LEU A 125 -18.68 -30.97 -7.51
N ASN A 126 -17.40 -30.81 -7.19
CA ASN A 126 -16.70 -29.54 -7.35
C ASN A 126 -16.09 -29.40 -8.76
N LEU A 127 -16.51 -28.38 -9.51
CA LEU A 127 -16.05 -28.08 -10.85
C LEU A 127 -15.36 -26.69 -10.93
N LEU A 128 -14.47 -26.53 -11.89
CA LEU A 128 -13.74 -25.29 -12.19
C LEU A 128 -14.00 -24.88 -13.63
N TYR A 129 -14.57 -23.68 -13.83
CA TYR A 129 -14.87 -23.10 -15.12
C TYR A 129 -13.76 -22.12 -15.56
N TYR A 130 -13.20 -22.33 -16.75
CA TYR A 130 -12.16 -21.49 -17.34
C TYR A 130 -12.34 -21.44 -18.87
N GLU A 131 -12.43 -20.23 -19.44
CA GLU A 131 -12.49 -20.00 -20.90
C GLU A 131 -13.46 -20.92 -21.65
N GLY A 132 -14.69 -21.10 -21.14
CA GLY A 132 -15.69 -21.97 -21.79
C GLY A 132 -15.60 -23.46 -21.45
N HIS A 133 -14.64 -23.88 -20.62
CA HIS A 133 -14.40 -25.29 -20.29
C HIS A 133 -14.57 -25.60 -18.80
N TYR A 134 -15.16 -26.77 -18.52
CA TYR A 134 -15.31 -27.32 -17.17
C TYR A 134 -14.21 -28.34 -16.84
N ASN A 135 -13.61 -28.19 -15.67
CA ASN A 135 -12.60 -29.08 -15.12
C ASN A 135 -13.02 -29.57 -13.72
N VAL A 136 -12.40 -30.61 -13.19
CA VAL A 136 -12.80 -31.20 -11.89
C VAL A 136 -11.85 -30.78 -10.77
N ILE A 137 -12.42 -30.36 -9.64
CA ILE A 137 -11.70 -30.07 -8.41
C ILE A 137 -11.78 -31.30 -7.49
N THR A 138 -10.64 -31.92 -7.24
CA THR A 138 -10.47 -33.04 -6.28
C THR A 138 -10.07 -32.57 -4.88
N SER A 139 -9.54 -31.36 -4.75
CA SER A 139 -9.18 -30.75 -3.47
C SER A 139 -9.29 -29.22 -3.55
N LEU A 140 -10.26 -28.63 -2.83
CA LEU A 140 -10.47 -27.18 -2.81
C LEU A 140 -9.23 -26.41 -2.31
N THR A 141 -8.55 -26.94 -1.28
CA THR A 141 -7.35 -26.31 -0.71
C THR A 141 -6.17 -26.33 -1.68
N SER A 142 -5.96 -27.45 -2.38
CA SER A 142 -4.87 -27.58 -3.35
C SER A 142 -5.15 -26.77 -4.62
N SER A 143 -6.40 -26.80 -5.12
CA SER A 143 -6.81 -26.08 -6.33
C SER A 143 -6.77 -24.56 -6.18
N PHE A 144 -7.07 -24.04 -4.99
CA PHE A 144 -7.02 -22.60 -4.69
C PHE A 144 -5.74 -22.16 -3.97
N CYS A 145 -4.76 -23.07 -3.82
CA CYS A 145 -3.48 -22.81 -3.16
C CYS A 145 -3.64 -22.14 -1.78
N CYS A 146 -4.53 -22.68 -0.93
CA CYS A 146 -4.81 -22.14 0.39
C CYS A 146 -4.65 -23.20 1.50
N GLY A 147 -4.36 -22.75 2.72
CA GLY A 147 -4.18 -23.67 3.86
C GLY A 147 -5.49 -24.33 4.30
N TYR A 148 -6.60 -23.59 4.23
CA TYR A 148 -7.94 -24.04 4.60
C TYR A 148 -8.97 -23.39 3.67
N PHE A 149 -10.12 -24.01 3.49
CA PHE A 149 -11.23 -23.49 2.69
C PHE A 149 -12.53 -23.61 3.48
N CYS A 150 -13.37 -22.57 3.44
CA CYS A 150 -14.68 -22.59 4.10
C CYS A 150 -15.74 -22.87 3.04
N GLU A 151 -16.38 -24.03 3.11
CA GLU A 151 -17.41 -24.43 2.14
C GLU A 151 -18.74 -23.70 2.35
N GLU A 152 -18.99 -23.16 3.55
CA GLU A 152 -20.21 -22.39 3.83
C GLU A 152 -20.20 -21.00 3.20
N CYS A 153 -19.10 -20.26 3.33
CA CYS A 153 -18.97 -18.92 2.75
C CYS A 153 -18.11 -18.88 1.49
N HIS A 154 -17.62 -20.02 1.01
CA HIS A 154 -16.78 -20.17 -0.19
C HIS A 154 -15.53 -19.26 -0.20
N VAL A 155 -14.87 -19.10 0.95
CA VAL A 155 -13.68 -18.24 1.09
C VAL A 155 -12.45 -19.04 1.54
N PRO A 156 -11.30 -18.88 0.87
CA PRO A 156 -10.03 -19.46 1.30
C PRO A 156 -9.44 -18.71 2.50
N TYR A 157 -8.78 -19.42 3.41
CA TYR A 157 -8.12 -18.83 4.57
C TYR A 157 -6.88 -19.63 5.00
N ASN A 158 -5.94 -18.98 5.69
CA ASN A 158 -4.63 -19.57 6.00
C ASN A 158 -4.43 -19.90 7.48
N THR A 159 -5.45 -19.71 8.33
CA THR A 159 -5.32 -19.98 9.77
C THR A 159 -6.64 -20.48 10.34
N LYS A 160 -6.66 -21.74 10.82
CA LYS A 160 -7.86 -22.45 11.30
C LYS A 160 -8.70 -21.65 12.30
N GLY A 161 -8.06 -20.90 13.21
CA GLY A 161 -8.73 -20.11 14.26
C GLY A 161 -8.98 -18.63 13.96
N LYS A 162 -8.70 -18.14 12.75
CA LYS A 162 -8.92 -16.72 12.38
C LYS A 162 -10.07 -16.49 11.41
N HIS A 163 -10.55 -17.54 10.75
CA HIS A 163 -11.72 -17.44 9.89
C HIS A 163 -13.00 -17.37 10.74
N ARG A 164 -13.87 -16.41 10.43
CA ARG A 164 -15.19 -16.23 11.06
C ARG A 164 -16.18 -15.92 9.96
N CYS A 165 -17.28 -16.67 9.91
CA CYS A 165 -18.40 -16.44 9.00
C CYS A 165 -19.71 -16.53 9.78
N GLN A 166 -20.84 -16.19 9.15
CA GLN A 166 -22.16 -16.20 9.79
C GLN A 166 -22.56 -17.59 10.31
N ALA A 167 -22.01 -18.67 9.75
CA ALA A 167 -22.25 -20.02 10.23
C ALA A 167 -21.54 -20.35 11.56
N SER A 168 -20.62 -19.51 12.04
CA SER A 168 -19.83 -19.75 13.26
C SER A 168 -20.29 -18.89 14.44
N CYS A 169 -20.38 -19.48 15.65
CA CYS A 169 -20.75 -18.78 16.87
C CYS A 169 -19.63 -17.84 17.36
N GLY A 170 -19.89 -16.54 17.50
CA GLY A 170 -18.89 -15.59 18.00
C GLY A 170 -18.42 -15.82 19.45
N ALA A 171 -19.18 -16.53 20.27
CA ALA A 171 -18.86 -16.81 21.68
C ALA A 171 -17.97 -18.05 21.84
N CYS A 172 -18.45 -19.23 21.42
CA CYS A 172 -17.74 -20.51 21.52
C CYS A 172 -16.93 -20.90 20.28
N LEU A 173 -16.98 -20.10 19.20
CA LEU A 173 -16.24 -20.29 17.94
C LEU A 173 -16.55 -21.61 17.19
N GLN A 174 -17.66 -22.28 17.51
CA GLN A 174 -18.11 -23.51 16.83
C GLN A 174 -19.14 -23.22 15.74
N THR A 175 -19.23 -24.13 14.77
CA THR A 175 -20.23 -24.16 13.69
C THR A 175 -21.10 -25.41 13.89
N PRO A 176 -22.45 -25.31 13.75
CA PRO A 176 -23.22 -24.12 13.41
C PRO A 176 -23.29 -23.10 14.56
N ALA A 177 -23.75 -21.87 14.25
CA ALA A 177 -23.87 -20.80 15.23
C ALA A 177 -24.87 -21.16 16.34
N CYS A 178 -24.50 -20.97 17.60
CA CYS A 178 -25.39 -21.27 18.72
C CYS A 178 -26.61 -20.32 18.73
N PRO A 179 -27.83 -20.85 18.95
CA PRO A 179 -29.04 -20.04 19.08
C PRO A 179 -28.94 -19.10 20.30
N GLN A 180 -29.78 -18.07 20.32
CA GLN A 180 -29.88 -17.20 21.47
C GLN A 180 -30.54 -17.95 22.64
N GLY A 181 -30.05 -17.71 23.85
CA GLY A 181 -30.52 -18.37 25.06
C GLY A 181 -30.02 -17.65 26.32
N ILE A 182 -30.44 -18.13 27.49
CA ILE A 182 -30.05 -17.57 28.80
C ILE A 182 -28.52 -17.48 28.90
N LYS A 183 -28.02 -16.33 29.34
CA LYS A 183 -26.58 -16.10 29.43
C LYS A 183 -25.97 -16.89 30.57
N VAL A 184 -24.97 -17.71 30.25
CA VAL A 184 -24.20 -18.48 31.23
C VAL A 184 -22.81 -17.84 31.37
N ALA A 185 -22.47 -17.35 32.55
CA ALA A 185 -21.15 -16.76 32.83
C ALA A 185 -20.13 -17.86 33.16
N CYS A 186 -18.94 -17.79 32.57
CA CYS A 186 -17.86 -18.70 32.87
C CYS A 186 -16.91 -18.12 33.92
N PHE A 187 -16.71 -18.85 35.02
CA PHE A 187 -15.82 -18.43 36.09
C PHE A 187 -14.34 -18.42 35.68
N ASP A 188 -13.92 -19.30 34.76
CA ASP A 188 -12.49 -19.44 34.41
C ASP A 188 -12.02 -18.37 33.42
N CYS A 189 -12.85 -18.08 32.40
CA CYS A 189 -12.50 -17.11 31.36
C CYS A 189 -13.20 -15.76 31.53
N LYS A 190 -14.12 -15.62 32.51
CA LYS A 190 -14.90 -14.41 32.80
C LYS A 190 -15.70 -13.86 31.61
N ARG A 191 -16.02 -14.73 30.64
CA ARG A 191 -16.86 -14.43 29.47
C ARG A 191 -18.25 -15.04 29.64
N SER A 192 -19.23 -14.50 28.92
CA SER A 192 -20.62 -14.98 28.91
C SER A 192 -20.95 -15.72 27.61
N PHE A 193 -21.75 -16.78 27.71
CA PHE A 193 -22.09 -17.69 26.61
C PHE A 193 -23.61 -17.82 26.43
N ARG A 194 -24.04 -18.19 25.21
CA ARG A 194 -25.45 -18.22 24.78
C ARG A 194 -26.11 -19.55 25.14
N GLY A 195 -26.49 -19.74 26.40
CA GLY A 195 -27.05 -20.98 26.92
C GLY A 195 -26.01 -22.06 27.23
N GLN A 196 -26.48 -23.18 27.78
CA GLN A 196 -25.64 -24.27 28.27
C GLN A 196 -24.83 -24.93 27.14
N ASN A 197 -25.44 -25.21 25.98
CA ASN A 197 -24.70 -25.79 24.84
C ASN A 197 -23.53 -24.90 24.36
N CYS A 198 -23.70 -23.58 24.38
CA CYS A 198 -22.62 -22.65 24.02
C CYS A 198 -21.51 -22.65 25.10
N TYR A 199 -21.91 -22.79 26.36
CA TYR A 199 -20.99 -22.98 27.48
C TYR A 199 -20.22 -24.32 27.37
N ASP A 200 -20.86 -25.41 27.01
CA ASP A 200 -20.14 -26.69 26.91
C ASP A 200 -19.17 -26.67 25.70
N ASN A 201 -19.64 -26.15 24.56
CA ASN A 201 -18.85 -26.02 23.34
C ASN A 201 -17.56 -25.22 23.50
N HIS A 202 -17.53 -24.16 24.33
CA HIS A 202 -16.30 -23.37 24.52
C HIS A 202 -15.26 -24.07 25.42
N ARG A 203 -15.69 -25.08 26.19
CA ARG A 203 -14.82 -25.93 27.03
C ARG A 203 -14.41 -27.22 26.34
N ASN A 204 -15.07 -27.62 25.26
CA ASN A 204 -14.73 -28.82 24.50
C ASN A 204 -13.29 -28.76 23.98
N ALA A 205 -12.57 -29.89 24.12
CA ALA A 205 -11.23 -30.05 23.61
C ALA A 205 -11.21 -29.87 22.08
N GLY A 206 -10.24 -29.09 21.58
CA GLY A 206 -10.15 -28.79 20.15
C GLY A 206 -11.09 -27.69 19.66
N SER A 207 -11.90 -27.09 20.54
CA SER A 207 -12.76 -25.94 20.18
C SER A 207 -11.96 -24.73 19.65
N LEU A 208 -10.67 -24.63 19.97
CA LEU A 208 -9.77 -23.69 19.31
C LEU A 208 -8.37 -24.30 19.12
N GLY A 209 -8.14 -24.91 17.95
CA GLY A 209 -6.84 -25.49 17.62
C GLY A 209 -6.51 -26.70 18.51
N LYS A 210 -5.39 -26.65 19.25
CA LYS A 210 -4.95 -27.72 20.16
C LYS A 210 -5.53 -27.64 21.58
N GLY A 211 -6.33 -26.61 21.90
CA GLY A 211 -6.90 -26.38 23.23
C GLY A 211 -8.35 -25.92 23.17
N THR A 212 -8.82 -25.28 24.25
CA THR A 212 -10.20 -24.81 24.36
C THR A 212 -10.32 -23.30 24.17
N VAL A 213 -11.51 -22.82 23.77
CA VAL A 213 -11.81 -21.38 23.74
C VAL A 213 -11.68 -20.78 25.14
N CYS A 214 -12.10 -21.50 26.19
CA CYS A 214 -11.99 -21.05 27.59
C CYS A 214 -10.55 -20.75 28.01
N GLN A 215 -9.61 -21.63 27.64
CA GLN A 215 -8.20 -21.47 27.99
C GLN A 215 -7.54 -20.34 27.20
N GLN A 216 -7.91 -20.21 25.93
CA GLN A 216 -7.22 -19.32 25.00
C GLN A 216 -7.79 -17.91 24.92
N ILE A 217 -9.04 -17.69 25.35
CA ILE A 217 -9.71 -16.39 25.23
C ILE A 217 -10.38 -16.06 26.56
N LYS A 218 -9.83 -15.09 27.29
CA LYS A 218 -10.29 -14.66 28.62
C LYS A 218 -10.68 -13.18 28.62
N ARG A 219 -11.47 -12.75 29.59
CA ARG A 219 -11.77 -11.33 29.84
C ARG A 219 -10.91 -10.84 31.01
N CYS A 220 -10.22 -9.71 30.82
CA CYS A 220 -9.48 -9.07 31.88
C CYS A 220 -10.43 -8.55 32.98
N GLU A 221 -10.12 -8.78 34.25
CA GLU A 221 -10.92 -8.20 35.34
C GLU A 221 -10.63 -6.71 35.53
N GLU A 222 -9.39 -6.29 35.27
CA GLU A 222 -8.95 -4.90 35.43
C GLU A 222 -9.31 -3.98 34.28
N CYS A 223 -9.39 -4.43 33.03
CA CYS A 223 -9.75 -3.55 31.90
C CYS A 223 -10.93 -4.06 31.07
N LEU A 224 -11.54 -5.19 31.46
CA LEU A 224 -12.70 -5.80 30.80
C LEU A 224 -12.51 -6.18 29.33
N LYS A 225 -11.29 -6.03 28.78
CA LYS A 225 -10.95 -6.40 27.41
C LYS A 225 -10.85 -7.91 27.28
N THR A 226 -11.27 -8.41 26.12
CA THR A 226 -11.05 -9.81 25.75
C THR A 226 -9.60 -9.99 25.30
N ILE A 227 -8.87 -10.84 26.01
CA ILE A 227 -7.46 -11.16 25.83
C ILE A 227 -7.34 -12.56 25.23
N LYS A 228 -6.46 -12.72 24.25
CA LYS A 228 -6.04 -14.03 23.77
C LYS A 228 -4.77 -14.46 24.49
N SER A 229 -4.68 -15.73 24.88
CA SER A 229 -3.55 -16.28 25.65
C SER A 229 -2.21 -16.21 24.91
N ASP A 230 -2.23 -16.15 23.58
CA ASP A 230 -1.04 -15.99 22.73
C ASP A 230 -0.47 -14.56 22.75
N ARG A 231 -1.14 -13.63 23.44
CA ARG A 231 -0.73 -12.22 23.54
C ARG A 231 -0.46 -11.83 24.98
N LYS A 232 0.70 -11.23 25.21
CA LYS A 232 0.96 -10.51 26.46
C LYS A 232 -0.03 -9.36 26.60
N HIS A 233 -0.75 -9.33 27.71
CA HIS A 233 -1.63 -8.24 28.07
C HIS A 233 -1.15 -7.61 29.37
N VAL A 234 -1.03 -6.30 29.36
CA VAL A 234 -0.79 -5.47 30.54
C VAL A 234 -1.82 -4.35 30.47
N CYS A 235 -2.57 -4.13 31.55
CA CYS A 235 -3.59 -3.10 31.60
C CYS A 235 -2.96 -1.71 31.39
N GLY A 236 -3.64 -0.86 30.63
CA GLY A 236 -3.13 0.48 30.29
C GLY A 236 -2.04 0.51 29.22
N GLU A 237 -1.47 -0.62 28.82
CA GLU A 237 -0.41 -0.67 27.81
C GLU A 237 -0.90 -1.12 26.42
N VAL A 238 -0.19 -0.66 25.39
CA VAL A 238 -0.35 -1.05 23.99
C VAL A 238 1.00 -1.48 23.43
N TYR A 239 0.98 -2.41 22.46
CA TYR A 239 2.20 -2.78 21.75
C TYR A 239 2.50 -1.76 20.64
N CYS A 240 3.56 -0.97 20.81
CA CYS A 240 3.98 -0.04 19.77
C CYS A 240 4.83 -0.76 18.72
N LYS A 241 4.33 -0.83 17.48
CA LYS A 241 5.03 -1.49 16.36
C LYS A 241 6.34 -0.80 15.96
N ILE A 242 6.53 0.46 16.36
CA ILE A 242 7.69 1.26 16.00
C ILE A 242 8.86 0.94 16.92
N CYS A 243 8.70 1.14 18.24
CA CYS A 243 9.74 0.80 19.23
C CYS A 243 9.73 -0.68 19.66
N ARG A 244 8.75 -1.46 19.21
CA ARG A 244 8.57 -2.90 19.45
C ARG A 244 8.46 -3.28 20.93
N LYS A 245 7.92 -2.39 21.75
CA LYS A 245 7.73 -2.58 23.20
C LYS A 245 6.26 -2.40 23.58
N HIS A 246 5.85 -3.04 24.67
CA HIS A 246 4.65 -2.63 25.38
C HIS A 246 4.94 -1.32 26.10
N VAL A 247 4.03 -0.38 25.93
CA VAL A 247 4.18 1.02 26.37
C VAL A 247 2.80 1.53 26.79
N PRO A 248 2.72 2.59 27.62
CA PRO A 248 1.44 3.20 27.97
C PRO A 248 0.58 3.53 26.74
N GLY A 249 -0.75 3.46 26.86
CA GLY A 249 -1.69 3.70 25.75
C GLY A 249 -1.52 5.08 25.08
N ASP A 250 -1.02 6.06 25.83
CA ASP A 250 -0.71 7.41 25.37
C ASP A 250 0.76 7.58 24.97
N HIS A 251 1.48 6.50 24.68
CA HIS A 251 2.86 6.54 24.22
C HIS A 251 3.05 7.34 22.92
N LEU A 252 3.84 8.40 23.01
CA LEU A 252 4.37 9.11 21.85
C LEU A 252 5.74 8.50 21.48
N CYS A 253 5.83 7.96 20.27
CA CYS A 253 7.01 7.24 19.81
C CYS A 253 7.99 8.15 19.10
N TYR A 254 9.27 7.80 19.18
CA TYR A 254 10.35 8.50 18.49
C TYR A 254 10.84 7.67 17.29
N MET A 255 11.48 8.31 16.33
CA MET A 255 12.19 7.61 15.28
C MET A 255 13.25 6.69 15.89
N GLN A 256 13.29 5.44 15.44
CA GLN A 256 14.21 4.43 15.98
C GLN A 256 15.53 4.45 15.22
N ARG A 257 16.63 4.39 15.97
CA ARG A 257 17.97 4.13 15.44
C ARG A 257 17.97 2.79 14.71
N ASP A 258 18.60 2.76 13.54
CA ASP A 258 18.81 1.52 12.79
C ASP A 258 20.12 0.87 13.29
N THR A 259 20.02 -0.23 14.03
CA THR A 259 21.18 -0.98 14.54
C THR A 259 21.54 -2.18 13.67
N SER A 260 20.85 -2.38 12.54
CA SER A 260 21.16 -3.49 11.63
C SER A 260 22.49 -3.25 10.90
N LYS A 261 23.19 -4.34 10.59
CA LYS A 261 24.36 -4.31 9.72
C LYS A 261 23.92 -4.21 8.25
N PRO A 262 24.76 -3.65 7.35
CA PRO A 262 24.50 -3.67 5.92
C PRO A 262 24.21 -5.08 5.41
N LYS A 263 23.27 -5.18 4.47
CA LYS A 263 22.96 -6.44 3.77
C LYS A 263 23.85 -6.54 2.52
N THR A 264 24.87 -7.39 2.60
CA THR A 264 25.93 -7.57 1.59
C THR A 264 26.26 -9.04 1.35
N ASN A 265 25.37 -9.97 1.72
CA ASN A 265 25.62 -11.40 1.61
C ASN A 265 24.61 -12.03 0.65
N ASP A 266 25.07 -13.02 -0.12
CA ASP A 266 24.26 -13.88 -1.00
C ASP A 266 23.55 -13.14 -2.17
N GLU A 267 24.01 -11.95 -2.54
CA GLU A 267 23.40 -11.18 -3.63
C GLU A 267 24.06 -11.39 -5.00
N LEU A 268 23.19 -11.54 -6.00
CA LEU A 268 23.50 -11.51 -7.41
C LEU A 268 23.02 -10.21 -8.02
N PHE A 269 23.92 -9.42 -8.63
CA PHE A 269 23.50 -8.24 -9.38
C PHE A 269 23.37 -8.58 -10.86
N ILE A 270 22.27 -8.12 -11.47
CA ILE A 270 22.06 -8.14 -12.91
C ILE A 270 21.83 -6.71 -13.35
N PHE A 271 22.67 -6.22 -14.24
CA PHE A 271 22.47 -4.94 -14.93
C PHE A 271 22.03 -5.26 -16.33
N TYR A 272 20.98 -4.60 -16.81
CA TYR A 272 20.46 -4.89 -18.14
C TYR A 272 19.88 -3.63 -18.78
N ASP A 273 19.76 -3.72 -20.09
CA ASP A 273 19.15 -2.73 -20.94
C ASP A 273 18.40 -3.42 -22.09
N LEU A 274 17.31 -2.80 -22.54
CA LEU A 274 16.50 -3.27 -23.66
C LEU A 274 16.50 -2.25 -24.78
N GLU A 275 16.95 -2.70 -25.95
CA GLU A 275 16.73 -1.95 -27.18
C GLU A 275 15.40 -2.34 -27.80
N THR A 276 14.71 -1.34 -28.34
CA THR A 276 13.37 -1.49 -28.91
C THR A 276 13.29 -0.93 -30.32
N ARG A 277 12.38 -1.49 -31.11
CA ARG A 277 11.92 -0.95 -32.39
C ARG A 277 10.52 -0.36 -32.25
N GLN A 278 10.14 0.53 -33.15
CA GLN A 278 8.89 1.31 -33.08
C GLN A 278 8.12 1.28 -34.41
N GLU A 279 7.84 0.08 -34.95
CA GLU A 279 7.23 -0.07 -36.28
C GLU A 279 5.70 -0.22 -36.26
N LYS A 280 5.11 -0.58 -35.11
CA LYS A 280 3.66 -0.84 -35.00
C LYS A 280 2.96 0.34 -34.35
N GLU A 281 1.76 0.67 -34.81
CA GLU A 281 0.93 1.69 -34.19
C GLU A 281 -0.08 1.06 -33.23
N GLN A 282 -0.25 1.65 -32.04
CA GLN A 282 -1.25 1.25 -31.07
C GLN A 282 -1.79 2.48 -30.32
N ASN A 283 -3.11 2.68 -30.32
CA ASN A 283 -3.80 3.78 -29.63
C ASN A 283 -3.27 5.18 -29.98
N GLY A 284 -2.94 5.43 -31.25
CA GLY A 284 -2.48 6.75 -31.74
C GLY A 284 -1.03 7.08 -31.40
N GLY A 285 -0.21 6.08 -31.08
CA GLY A 285 1.24 6.21 -30.90
C GLY A 285 2.00 4.97 -31.38
N LEU A 286 3.32 5.09 -31.52
CA LEU A 286 4.18 3.96 -31.89
C LEU A 286 4.41 3.04 -30.69
N LEU A 287 4.16 1.74 -30.90
CA LEU A 287 4.40 0.66 -29.95
C LEU A 287 5.88 0.27 -29.96
N HIS A 288 6.51 0.37 -28.79
CA HIS A 288 7.85 -0.15 -28.58
C HIS A 288 7.84 -1.67 -28.44
N GLU A 289 8.65 -2.36 -29.25
CA GLU A 289 8.86 -3.81 -29.17
C GLU A 289 10.34 -4.10 -28.88
N PRO A 290 10.69 -4.79 -27.78
CA PRO A 290 12.07 -5.20 -27.51
C PRO A 290 12.61 -6.13 -28.60
N ASN A 291 13.75 -5.78 -29.18
CA ASN A 291 14.44 -6.60 -30.19
C ASN A 291 15.85 -7.05 -29.78
N LEU A 292 16.43 -6.42 -28.75
CA LEU A 292 17.69 -6.85 -28.15
C LEU A 292 17.63 -6.66 -26.63
N CYS A 293 18.10 -7.67 -25.90
CA CYS A 293 18.34 -7.59 -24.47
C CYS A 293 19.81 -7.92 -24.20
N VAL A 294 20.51 -6.99 -23.58
CA VAL A 294 21.87 -7.19 -23.07
C VAL A 294 21.83 -7.14 -21.56
N PHE A 295 22.49 -8.10 -20.92
CA PHE A 295 22.68 -8.04 -19.48
C PHE A 295 24.08 -8.49 -19.07
N LYS A 296 24.50 -7.96 -17.92
CA LYS A 296 25.73 -8.29 -17.23
C LYS A 296 25.41 -8.79 -15.83
N GLN A 297 25.98 -9.93 -15.50
CA GLN A 297 25.81 -10.57 -14.21
C GLN A 297 27.06 -10.37 -13.35
N CYS A 298 26.90 -9.77 -12.17
CA CYS A 298 28.01 -9.42 -11.29
C CYS A 298 27.88 -10.05 -9.89
N CYS A 299 29.02 -10.50 -9.35
CA CYS A 299 29.17 -10.81 -7.93
C CYS A 299 29.54 -9.56 -7.15
N ASP A 300 29.02 -9.45 -5.93
CA ASP A 300 29.47 -8.43 -4.99
C ASP A 300 31.00 -8.48 -4.74
N THR A 301 31.56 -9.68 -4.56
CA THR A 301 32.95 -9.87 -4.13
C THR A 301 33.95 -10.11 -5.27
N CYS A 302 33.47 -10.43 -6.48
CA CYS A 302 34.32 -10.92 -7.59
C CYS A 302 33.90 -10.28 -8.92
N PHE A 303 33.92 -8.96 -8.98
CA PHE A 303 33.52 -8.18 -10.16
C PHE A 303 34.25 -8.58 -11.47
N ASP A 304 35.38 -9.30 -11.38
CA ASP A 304 36.24 -9.64 -12.52
C ASP A 304 36.13 -11.07 -13.08
N SER A 305 35.45 -12.01 -12.40
CA SER A 305 35.39 -13.42 -12.83
C SER A 305 34.03 -13.80 -13.41
N SER A 306 34.00 -14.23 -14.67
CA SER A 306 32.78 -14.62 -15.40
C SER A 306 32.03 -15.82 -14.78
N ASN A 307 30.71 -15.65 -14.75
CA ASN A 307 29.62 -16.62 -14.95
C ASN A 307 29.60 -17.93 -14.14
N SER A 308 28.80 -17.96 -13.08
CA SER A 308 27.59 -18.80 -13.00
C SER A 308 26.73 -18.42 -11.77
N ILE A 309 25.52 -18.99 -11.64
CA ILE A 309 24.70 -18.96 -10.41
C ILE A 309 25.49 -19.48 -9.18
N THR A 310 26.53 -20.29 -9.42
CA THR A 310 27.52 -20.74 -8.45
C THR A 310 28.82 -19.94 -8.59
N CYS A 311 29.09 -19.07 -7.62
CA CYS A 311 30.39 -18.43 -7.52
C CYS A 311 31.38 -19.42 -6.91
N LYS A 312 32.48 -19.75 -7.60
CA LYS A 312 33.52 -20.65 -7.05
C LYS A 312 34.09 -20.18 -5.70
N LYS A 313 34.00 -18.88 -5.40
CA LYS A 313 34.47 -18.26 -4.14
C LYS A 313 33.35 -18.05 -3.10
N CYS A 314 32.08 -17.94 -3.52
CA CYS A 314 30.99 -17.47 -2.65
C CYS A 314 29.75 -18.40 -2.58
N GLY A 315 29.71 -19.52 -3.31
CA GLY A 315 28.60 -20.48 -3.27
C GLY A 315 27.38 -20.13 -4.14
N VAL A 316 26.22 -20.73 -3.82
CA VAL A 316 24.91 -20.54 -4.50
C VAL A 316 24.23 -19.28 -3.99
N ARG A 317 23.85 -18.38 -4.90
CA ARG A 317 23.21 -17.11 -4.53
C ARG A 317 21.70 -17.24 -4.46
N LEU A 318 21.11 -16.73 -3.37
CA LEU A 318 19.69 -16.88 -3.08
C LEU A 318 18.88 -15.63 -3.38
N GLN A 319 19.50 -14.45 -3.54
CA GLN A 319 18.81 -13.18 -3.79
C GLN A 319 19.38 -12.49 -5.03
N VAL A 320 18.50 -12.04 -5.93
CA VAL A 320 18.88 -11.37 -7.19
C VAL A 320 18.37 -9.95 -7.19
N VAL A 321 19.25 -8.99 -7.45
CA VAL A 321 18.92 -7.57 -7.64
C VAL A 321 19.17 -7.21 -9.10
N VAL A 322 18.11 -6.84 -9.79
CA VAL A 322 18.14 -6.46 -11.20
C VAL A 322 18.00 -4.95 -11.31
N ILE A 323 18.89 -4.31 -12.06
CA ILE A 323 18.96 -2.85 -12.19
C ILE A 323 18.99 -2.46 -13.67
N ALA A 324 18.05 -1.61 -14.07
CA ALA A 324 18.04 -0.90 -15.35
C ALA A 324 18.17 0.60 -15.13
N HIS A 325 18.48 1.36 -16.18
CA HIS A 325 18.46 2.81 -16.15
C HIS A 325 17.17 3.33 -16.77
N ASN A 326 16.36 4.07 -16.00
CA ASN A 326 14.99 4.45 -16.36
C ASN A 326 14.00 3.28 -16.48
N GLY A 327 14.35 2.12 -15.92
CA GLY A 327 13.50 0.94 -15.95
C GLY A 327 12.13 1.18 -15.32
N GLN A 328 11.97 2.12 -14.37
CA GLN A 328 10.67 2.42 -13.75
C GLN A 328 9.62 2.92 -14.74
N ALA A 329 10.05 3.58 -15.83
CA ALA A 329 9.18 4.16 -16.83
C ALA A 329 9.20 3.36 -18.14
N PHE A 330 10.21 2.51 -18.35
CA PHE A 330 10.42 1.80 -19.60
C PHE A 330 10.61 0.29 -19.38
N ASP A 331 11.84 -0.18 -19.15
CA ASP A 331 12.23 -1.60 -19.20
C ASP A 331 11.39 -2.52 -18.30
N HIS A 332 11.11 -2.10 -17.05
CA HIS A 332 10.35 -2.93 -16.13
C HIS A 332 8.88 -3.09 -16.56
N ASN A 333 8.34 -2.20 -17.41
CA ASN A 333 6.98 -2.36 -17.92
C ASN A 333 6.88 -3.55 -18.87
N PHE A 334 7.91 -3.81 -19.71
CA PHE A 334 7.94 -5.00 -20.55
C PHE A 334 7.99 -6.27 -19.71
N ILE A 335 8.81 -6.28 -18.65
CA ILE A 335 8.91 -7.41 -17.71
C ILE A 335 7.58 -7.61 -16.96
N LEU A 336 6.98 -6.55 -16.44
CA LEU A 336 5.69 -6.61 -15.75
C LEU A 336 4.60 -7.12 -16.69
N ASN A 337 4.53 -6.61 -17.92
CA ASN A 337 3.55 -7.03 -18.92
C ASN A 337 3.70 -8.53 -19.23
N TYR A 338 4.93 -9.00 -19.45
CA TYR A 338 5.22 -10.42 -19.64
C TYR A 338 4.76 -11.25 -18.43
N LEU A 339 5.05 -10.82 -17.20
CA LEU A 339 4.62 -11.54 -15.99
C LEU A 339 3.10 -11.61 -15.85
N LEU A 340 2.38 -10.55 -16.23
CA LEU A 340 0.93 -10.50 -16.10
C LEU A 340 0.20 -11.30 -17.19
N ILE A 341 0.72 -11.31 -18.42
CA ILE A 341 0.09 -11.97 -19.57
C ILE A 341 0.51 -13.45 -19.65
N GLU A 342 1.81 -13.72 -19.50
CA GLU A 342 2.39 -15.04 -19.79
C GLU A 342 2.62 -15.89 -18.54
N SER A 343 2.36 -15.35 -17.33
CA SER A 343 2.62 -16.06 -16.08
C SER A 343 1.45 -15.99 -15.09
N ALA A 344 1.36 -16.98 -14.20
CA ALA A 344 0.42 -16.96 -13.07
C ALA A 344 1.01 -16.29 -11.80
N ILE A 345 2.14 -15.60 -11.93
CA ILE A 345 2.88 -15.02 -10.81
C ILE A 345 2.39 -13.59 -10.58
N THR A 346 1.99 -13.28 -9.36
CA THR A 346 1.62 -11.91 -8.96
C THR A 346 2.84 -11.22 -8.32
N PRO A 347 3.44 -10.21 -8.98
CA PRO A 347 4.57 -9.47 -8.41
C PRO A 347 4.14 -8.56 -7.24
N GLU A 348 5.06 -8.32 -6.31
CA GLU A 348 4.92 -7.24 -5.32
C GLU A 348 5.45 -5.94 -5.92
N LEU A 349 4.63 -4.88 -5.97
CA LEU A 349 4.94 -3.62 -6.63
C LEU A 349 4.98 -2.44 -5.65
N ILE A 350 5.97 -1.57 -5.82
CA ILE A 350 6.01 -0.22 -5.24
C ILE A 350 6.00 0.76 -6.41
N MET A 351 4.95 1.58 -6.51
CA MET A 351 4.72 2.47 -7.65
C MET A 351 4.64 3.95 -7.25
N ARG A 352 4.90 4.83 -8.21
CA ARG A 352 4.63 6.28 -8.13
C ARG A 352 3.92 6.70 -9.42
N GLY A 353 2.60 6.84 -9.34
CA GLY A 353 1.78 6.91 -10.55
C GLY A 353 1.99 5.64 -11.39
N THR A 354 2.30 5.80 -12.67
CA THR A 354 2.61 4.69 -13.59
C THR A 354 4.05 4.16 -13.49
N LYS A 355 4.92 4.81 -12.70
CA LYS A 355 6.33 4.42 -12.59
C LYS A 355 6.55 3.31 -11.56
N ILE A 356 7.25 2.25 -11.94
CA ILE A 356 7.60 1.10 -11.11
C ILE A 356 8.88 1.37 -10.33
N ILE A 357 8.79 1.92 -9.10
CA ILE A 357 9.96 2.19 -8.26
C ILE A 357 10.69 0.88 -7.90
N SER A 358 9.93 -0.17 -7.60
CA SER A 358 10.47 -1.50 -7.35
C SER A 358 9.43 -2.57 -7.65
N MET A 359 9.89 -3.69 -8.21
CA MET A 359 9.08 -4.88 -8.46
C MET A 359 9.81 -6.09 -7.86
N THR A 360 9.11 -6.92 -7.09
CA THR A 360 9.68 -8.14 -6.49
C THR A 360 8.92 -9.37 -6.94
N VAL A 361 9.66 -10.38 -7.42
CA VAL A 361 9.14 -11.66 -7.91
C VAL A 361 9.92 -12.77 -7.23
N GLY A 362 9.34 -13.41 -6.21
CA GLY A 362 10.03 -14.41 -5.40
C GLY A 362 11.29 -13.82 -4.75
N ASN A 363 12.47 -14.28 -5.18
CA ASN A 363 13.77 -13.83 -4.71
C ASN A 363 14.47 -12.83 -5.64
N VAL A 364 13.77 -12.30 -6.65
CA VAL A 364 14.28 -11.33 -7.61
C VAL A 364 13.66 -9.96 -7.35
N LYS A 365 14.50 -8.94 -7.17
CA LYS A 365 14.11 -7.56 -6.94
C LYS A 365 14.60 -6.66 -8.06
N PHE A 366 13.67 -6.06 -8.79
CA PHE A 366 13.92 -5.07 -9.83
C PHE A 366 13.97 -3.65 -9.23
N LEU A 367 14.94 -2.86 -9.66
CA LEU A 367 15.21 -1.49 -9.22
C LEU A 367 15.60 -0.63 -10.40
N ASP A 368 15.26 0.65 -10.34
CA ASP A 368 15.68 1.64 -11.33
C ASP A 368 16.79 2.52 -10.77
N SER A 369 17.91 2.58 -11.49
CA SER A 369 19.04 3.44 -11.13
C SER A 369 18.73 4.94 -11.15
N LEU A 370 17.71 5.42 -11.89
CA LEU A 370 17.28 6.84 -11.83
C LEU A 370 16.77 7.26 -10.45
N ASN A 371 16.30 6.30 -9.64
CA ASN A 371 15.93 6.59 -8.25
C ASN A 371 17.15 6.89 -7.36
N TYR A 372 18.36 6.66 -7.87
CA TYR A 372 19.64 6.96 -7.24
C TYR A 372 20.40 8.07 -7.95
N PHE A 373 20.37 8.07 -9.29
CA PHE A 373 21.07 9.00 -10.17
C PHE A 373 20.05 9.71 -11.07
N PRO A 374 19.47 10.85 -10.65
CA PRO A 374 18.43 11.54 -11.43
C PRO A 374 19.04 12.33 -12.60
N MET A 375 19.73 11.65 -13.50
CA MET A 375 20.43 12.20 -14.65
C MET A 375 20.59 11.15 -15.76
N PRO A 376 20.84 11.57 -17.02
CA PRO A 376 21.07 10.63 -18.13
C PRO A 376 22.29 9.71 -17.90
N LEU A 377 22.22 8.48 -18.41
CA LEU A 377 23.26 7.46 -18.32
C LEU A 377 24.62 7.97 -18.81
N ALA A 378 24.64 8.69 -19.93
CA ALA A 378 25.84 9.26 -20.54
C ALA A 378 26.62 10.23 -19.61
N LYS A 379 26.01 10.76 -18.55
CA LYS A 379 26.70 11.63 -17.57
C LYS A 379 27.38 10.85 -16.44
N LEU A 380 27.01 9.58 -16.22
CA LEU A 380 27.54 8.79 -15.12
C LEU A 380 29.06 8.57 -15.19
N PRO A 381 29.69 8.35 -16.36
CA PRO A 381 31.14 8.23 -16.44
C PRO A 381 31.87 9.44 -15.86
N THR A 382 31.47 10.66 -16.23
CA THR A 382 32.07 11.89 -15.70
C THR A 382 31.82 12.05 -14.21
N VAL A 383 30.57 11.84 -13.75
CA VAL A 383 30.19 12.01 -12.33
C VAL A 383 30.94 11.04 -11.42
N PHE A 384 31.14 9.81 -11.88
CA PHE A 384 31.87 8.80 -11.13
C PHE A 384 33.36 8.74 -11.47
N GLY A 385 33.89 9.61 -12.34
CA GLY A 385 35.29 9.55 -12.76
C GLY A 385 35.68 8.18 -13.30
N LEU A 386 34.88 7.64 -14.22
CA LEU A 386 35.17 6.44 -15.01
C LEU A 386 35.90 6.86 -16.28
N ASP A 387 36.84 6.03 -16.75
CA ASP A 387 37.56 6.31 -17.99
C ASP A 387 36.60 6.24 -19.19
N SER A 388 36.35 7.40 -19.80
CA SER A 388 35.42 7.54 -20.92
C SER A 388 35.91 6.84 -22.19
N ASN A 389 37.19 6.44 -22.26
CA ASN A 389 37.72 5.67 -23.38
C ASN A 389 37.29 4.20 -23.34
N ASN A 390 36.79 3.71 -22.20
CA ASN A 390 36.31 2.33 -22.07
C ASN A 390 34.87 2.13 -22.54
N PHE A 391 34.16 3.20 -22.89
CA PHE A 391 32.75 3.15 -23.29
C PHE A 391 32.60 3.66 -24.72
N LYS A 392 31.60 3.15 -25.42
CA LYS A 392 31.29 3.59 -26.78
C LYS A 392 30.91 5.07 -26.76
N LYS A 393 31.58 5.86 -27.60
CA LYS A 393 31.30 7.29 -27.81
C LYS A 393 30.52 7.44 -29.12
N GLY A 394 29.43 8.20 -29.12
CA GLY A 394 28.67 8.51 -30.34
C GLY A 394 27.16 8.51 -30.12
N TYR A 395 26.44 8.66 -31.23
CA TYR A 395 24.97 8.69 -31.27
C TYR A 395 24.46 7.43 -31.97
N PHE A 396 23.34 6.88 -31.49
CA PHE A 396 22.71 5.71 -32.09
C PHE A 396 21.42 6.09 -32.84
N PRO A 397 21.21 5.62 -34.09
CA PRO A 397 20.04 5.97 -34.89
C PRO A 397 18.82 5.11 -34.51
N HIS A 398 18.15 5.43 -33.40
CA HIS A 398 17.05 4.64 -32.87
C HIS A 398 15.90 4.41 -33.87
N LEU A 399 15.60 5.39 -34.75
CA LEU A 399 14.55 5.25 -35.76
C LEU A 399 14.97 4.37 -36.95
N PHE A 400 16.28 4.11 -37.11
CA PHE A 400 16.81 3.22 -38.14
C PHE A 400 16.77 1.74 -37.71
N ASN A 401 16.50 1.46 -36.43
CA ASN A 401 16.33 0.13 -35.85
C ASN A 401 14.99 -0.49 -36.26
N THR A 402 14.88 -0.92 -37.53
CA THR A 402 13.71 -1.55 -38.14
C THR A 402 14.01 -2.98 -38.57
N ILE A 403 12.97 -3.78 -38.84
CA ILE A 403 13.15 -5.13 -39.39
C ILE A 403 13.84 -5.08 -40.75
N SER A 404 13.48 -4.11 -41.60
CA SER A 404 14.05 -3.96 -42.94
C SER A 404 15.56 -3.70 -42.92
N ASN A 405 16.05 -3.02 -41.88
CA ASN A 405 17.44 -2.57 -41.79
C ASN A 405 18.28 -3.50 -40.90
N ALA A 406 17.72 -4.59 -40.38
CA ALA A 406 18.37 -5.43 -39.36
C ALA A 406 19.76 -5.97 -39.75
N ASP A 407 19.98 -6.25 -41.03
CA ASP A 407 21.27 -6.71 -41.59
C ASP A 407 21.94 -5.63 -42.46
N TYR A 408 21.59 -4.35 -42.26
CA TYR A 408 22.16 -3.22 -42.99
C TYR A 408 23.66 -3.07 -42.74
N VAL A 409 24.42 -2.99 -43.83
CA VAL A 409 25.84 -2.64 -43.85
C VAL A 409 26.06 -1.61 -44.96
N GLY A 410 26.38 -0.37 -44.61
CA GLY A 410 26.49 0.74 -45.57
C GLY A 410 27.01 2.02 -44.92
N PRO A 411 26.83 3.19 -45.55
CA PRO A 411 27.14 4.50 -44.95
C PRO A 411 26.32 4.78 -43.68
N LEU A 412 26.72 5.81 -42.93
CA LEU A 412 26.02 6.22 -41.72
C LEU A 412 24.56 6.65 -42.04
N PRO A 413 23.55 6.26 -41.23
CA PRO A 413 22.16 6.67 -41.47
C PRO A 413 21.98 8.19 -41.49
N ALA A 414 20.95 8.66 -42.21
CA ALA A 414 20.62 10.08 -42.29
C ALA A 414 20.28 10.69 -40.92
N ILE A 415 20.49 12.01 -40.80
CA ILE A 415 20.32 12.79 -39.55
C ILE A 415 18.94 12.60 -38.90
N GLU A 416 17.89 12.47 -39.71
CA GLU A 416 16.51 12.26 -39.25
C GLU A 416 16.34 11.02 -38.36
N TYR A 417 17.15 9.98 -38.55
CA TYR A 417 17.04 8.74 -37.78
C TYR A 417 17.55 8.83 -36.34
N TYR A 418 18.18 9.95 -35.96
CA TYR A 418 18.73 10.22 -34.62
C TYR A 418 17.84 11.13 -33.77
N SER A 419 16.67 11.55 -34.28
CA SER A 419 15.73 12.44 -33.57
C SER A 419 16.36 13.74 -33.04
N PRO A 420 17.05 14.54 -33.88
CA PRO A 420 17.81 15.72 -33.46
C PRO A 420 16.95 16.82 -32.80
N ASP A 421 15.65 16.88 -33.10
CA ASP A 421 14.73 17.87 -32.52
C ASP A 421 14.42 17.59 -31.03
N SER A 422 14.72 16.40 -30.54
CA SER A 422 14.63 16.05 -29.12
C SER A 422 15.87 16.47 -28.32
N MET A 423 16.97 16.83 -28.99
CA MET A 423 18.23 17.21 -28.37
C MET A 423 18.23 18.67 -27.93
N LYS A 424 18.99 19.00 -26.88
CA LYS A 424 19.24 20.39 -26.49
C LYS A 424 20.09 21.08 -27.56
N ILE A 425 19.96 22.40 -27.70
CA ILE A 425 20.66 23.21 -28.72
C ILE A 425 22.17 22.90 -28.79
N GLU A 426 22.86 22.88 -27.64
CA GLU A 426 24.30 22.58 -27.57
C GLU A 426 24.64 21.13 -27.98
N GLU A 427 23.80 20.17 -27.60
CA GLU A 427 24.01 18.75 -27.90
C GLU A 427 23.69 18.44 -29.37
N ARG A 428 22.67 19.10 -29.91
CA ARG A 428 22.31 19.05 -31.33
C ARG A 428 23.48 19.54 -32.20
N GLN A 429 24.11 20.65 -31.82
CA GLN A 429 25.26 21.15 -32.57
C GLN A 429 26.42 20.14 -32.57
N LYS A 430 26.75 19.58 -31.40
CA LYS A 430 27.78 18.52 -31.27
C LYS A 430 27.45 17.29 -32.12
N PHE A 431 26.19 16.89 -32.15
CA PHE A 431 25.72 15.78 -32.99
C PHE A 431 25.89 16.08 -34.48
N LEU A 432 25.49 17.27 -34.95
CA LEU A 432 25.62 17.65 -36.37
C LEU A 432 27.09 17.68 -36.80
N ASP A 433 27.97 18.22 -35.96
CA ASP A 433 29.41 18.25 -36.23
C ASP A 433 30.00 16.83 -36.26
N TRP A 434 29.57 15.96 -35.34
CA TRP A 434 29.97 14.54 -35.32
C TRP A 434 29.47 13.79 -36.55
N HIS A 435 28.19 13.93 -36.92
CA HIS A 435 27.58 13.23 -38.05
C HIS A 435 28.27 13.59 -39.36
N LYS A 436 28.54 14.89 -39.59
CA LYS A 436 29.29 15.36 -40.76
C LYS A 436 30.71 14.78 -40.85
N GLN A 437 31.38 14.57 -39.71
CA GLN A 437 32.72 13.97 -39.68
C GLN A 437 32.72 12.47 -39.99
N HIS A 438 31.61 11.77 -39.73
CA HIS A 438 31.50 10.30 -39.83
C HIS A 438 30.52 9.85 -40.93
N GLU A 439 30.03 10.75 -41.79
CA GLU A 439 28.98 10.46 -42.78
C GLU A 439 29.37 9.34 -43.77
N ASN A 440 30.67 9.21 -44.05
CA ASN A 440 31.23 8.21 -44.97
C ASN A 440 31.74 6.95 -44.26
N ASP A 441 31.61 6.88 -42.93
CA ASP A 441 32.05 5.72 -42.17
C ASP A 441 31.13 4.52 -42.43
N LYS A 442 31.72 3.32 -42.43
CA LYS A 442 30.98 2.08 -42.58
C LYS A 442 30.19 1.78 -41.31
N PHE A 443 28.87 1.81 -41.44
CA PHE A 443 27.90 1.48 -40.41
C PHE A 443 27.33 0.06 -40.61
N ASP A 444 27.45 -0.78 -39.58
CA ASP A 444 26.84 -2.11 -39.50
C ASP A 444 25.82 -2.07 -38.37
N LEU A 445 24.51 -2.00 -38.71
CA LEU A 445 23.47 -1.77 -37.69
C LEU A 445 23.51 -2.84 -36.60
N ARG A 446 23.72 -4.11 -36.97
CA ARG A 446 23.67 -5.22 -36.03
C ARG A 446 24.84 -5.19 -35.07
N LYS A 447 26.04 -4.90 -35.56
CA LYS A 447 27.23 -4.73 -34.73
C LYS A 447 27.08 -3.51 -33.82
N GLU A 448 26.67 -2.38 -34.39
CA GLU A 448 26.54 -1.10 -33.70
C GLU A 448 25.50 -1.16 -32.57
N LEU A 449 24.32 -1.74 -32.82
CA LEU A 449 23.25 -1.93 -31.83
C LEU A 449 23.72 -2.75 -30.63
N ILE A 450 24.44 -3.85 -30.87
CA ILE A 450 24.96 -4.71 -29.81
C ILE A 450 26.03 -4.00 -28.99
N GLU A 451 26.98 -3.34 -29.65
CA GLU A 451 28.06 -2.64 -28.96
C GLU A 451 27.57 -1.43 -28.17
N TYR A 452 26.56 -0.71 -28.69
CA TYR A 452 25.91 0.39 -27.99
C TYR A 452 25.23 -0.08 -26.70
N CYS A 453 24.36 -1.10 -26.79
CA CYS A 453 23.65 -1.62 -25.63
C CYS A 453 24.61 -2.29 -24.61
N ILE A 454 25.70 -2.94 -25.06
CA ILE A 454 26.77 -3.41 -24.15
C ILE A 454 27.41 -2.24 -23.40
N SER A 455 27.73 -1.14 -24.10
CA SER A 455 28.33 0.05 -23.49
C SER A 455 27.42 0.64 -22.42
N ASP A 456 26.12 0.74 -22.66
CA ASP A 456 25.15 1.25 -21.68
C ASP A 456 25.08 0.38 -20.43
N VAL A 457 25.02 -0.94 -20.59
CA VAL A 457 25.07 -1.89 -19.47
C VAL A 457 26.40 -1.78 -18.71
N GLU A 458 27.52 -1.56 -19.40
CA GLU A 458 28.84 -1.36 -18.78
C GLU A 458 28.92 -0.07 -17.96
N ILE A 459 28.47 1.06 -18.51
CA ILE A 459 28.40 2.34 -17.81
C ILE A 459 27.56 2.19 -16.54
N LEU A 460 26.37 1.61 -16.67
CA LEU A 460 25.45 1.40 -15.55
C LEU A 460 26.10 0.53 -14.47
N THR A 461 26.73 -0.57 -14.88
CA THR A 461 27.40 -1.52 -13.98
C THR A 461 28.51 -0.84 -13.17
N GLU A 462 29.41 -0.11 -13.83
CA GLU A 462 30.55 0.54 -13.16
C GLU A 462 30.11 1.70 -12.27
N ALA A 463 29.12 2.50 -12.70
CA ALA A 463 28.55 3.57 -11.90
C ALA A 463 27.88 3.01 -10.63
N CYS A 464 27.04 1.99 -10.76
CA CYS A 464 26.40 1.33 -9.61
C CYS A 464 27.43 0.70 -8.67
N ARG A 465 28.49 0.10 -9.20
CA ARG A 465 29.61 -0.45 -8.40
C ARG A 465 30.27 0.63 -7.56
N LYS A 466 30.70 1.72 -8.20
CA LYS A 466 31.43 2.81 -7.53
C LYS A 466 30.55 3.51 -6.49
N PHE A 467 29.29 3.78 -6.83
CA PHE A 467 28.32 4.34 -5.89
C PHE A 467 28.10 3.42 -4.68
N ARG A 468 27.87 2.12 -4.90
CA ARG A 468 27.68 1.16 -3.82
C ARG A 468 28.89 1.07 -2.90
N GLN A 469 30.09 1.05 -3.47
CA GLN A 469 31.34 1.06 -2.70
C GLN A 469 31.42 2.28 -1.80
N GLN A 470 31.18 3.48 -2.35
CA GLN A 470 31.19 4.73 -1.58
C GLN A 470 30.15 4.73 -0.46
N MET A 471 28.92 4.27 -0.73
CA MET A 471 27.84 4.23 0.27
C MET A 471 28.11 3.22 1.39
N LEU A 472 28.76 2.09 1.09
CA LEU A 472 29.17 1.13 2.11
C LEU A 472 30.31 1.70 2.96
N GLN A 473 31.33 2.28 2.33
CA GLN A 473 32.50 2.82 3.03
C GLN A 473 32.16 4.01 3.93
N THR A 474 31.34 4.94 3.43
CA THR A 474 31.05 6.21 4.13
C THR A 474 29.74 6.18 4.92
N GLY A 475 28.73 5.50 4.38
CA GLY A 475 27.38 5.48 4.93
C GLY A 475 27.06 4.25 5.76
N ASN A 476 27.89 3.19 5.69
CA ASN A 476 27.59 1.89 6.31
C ASN A 476 26.18 1.41 5.92
N VAL A 477 25.79 1.55 4.64
CA VAL A 477 24.48 1.14 4.10
C VAL A 477 24.68 0.59 2.68
N CYS A 478 24.05 -0.54 2.36
CA CYS A 478 24.00 -1.02 0.99
C CYS A 478 22.81 -0.38 0.25
N PRO A 479 23.03 0.45 -0.80
CA PRO A 479 21.96 1.25 -1.41
C PRO A 479 20.88 0.42 -2.12
N PHE A 480 21.24 -0.72 -2.70
CA PHE A 480 20.34 -1.50 -3.56
C PHE A 480 19.56 -2.58 -2.77
N THR A 481 20.16 -3.15 -1.73
CA THR A 481 19.52 -4.21 -0.93
C THR A 481 18.66 -3.64 0.20
N GLU A 482 19.01 -2.46 0.73
CA GLU A 482 18.33 -1.88 1.89
C GLU A 482 17.37 -0.74 1.54
N ALA A 483 17.50 -0.13 0.36
CA ALA A 483 16.69 1.00 -0.08
C ALA A 483 16.26 0.81 -1.54
N CYS A 484 15.26 1.58 -1.97
CA CYS A 484 14.85 1.65 -3.39
C CYS A 484 15.11 3.02 -4.01
N THR A 485 15.58 4.01 -3.21
CA THR A 485 15.85 5.39 -3.65
C THR A 485 17.03 5.98 -2.88
N ILE A 486 17.67 7.01 -3.44
CA ILE A 486 18.73 7.76 -2.74
C ILE A 486 18.23 8.36 -1.42
N ALA A 487 17.02 8.94 -1.40
CA ALA A 487 16.45 9.53 -0.19
C ALA A 487 16.26 8.49 0.93
N SER A 488 15.80 7.28 0.57
CA SER A 488 15.67 6.17 1.52
C SER A 488 17.04 5.70 2.03
N CYS A 489 18.04 5.68 1.15
CA CYS A 489 19.42 5.35 1.51
C CYS A 489 20.02 6.39 2.49
N CYS A 490 19.93 7.68 2.18
CA CYS A 490 20.39 8.76 3.05
C CYS A 490 19.67 8.76 4.40
N ASN A 491 18.36 8.49 4.44
CA ASN A 491 17.64 8.34 5.70
C ASN A 491 18.16 7.15 6.53
N LYS A 492 18.52 6.03 5.89
CA LYS A 492 19.16 4.90 6.60
C LYS A 492 20.53 5.26 7.15
N VAL A 493 21.36 5.96 6.37
CA VAL A 493 22.66 6.48 6.84
C VAL A 493 22.46 7.36 8.07
N PHE A 494 21.51 8.31 8.00
CA PHE A 494 21.14 9.16 9.12
C PHE A 494 20.72 8.36 10.36
N ARG A 495 19.79 7.42 10.20
CA ARG A 495 19.25 6.61 11.30
C ARG A 495 20.26 5.65 11.91
N ARG A 496 21.26 5.19 11.16
CA ARG A 496 22.28 4.24 11.64
C ARG A 496 23.41 4.97 12.36
N ASN A 497 23.87 6.08 11.79
CA ASN A 497 25.11 6.73 12.19
C ASN A 497 24.89 8.01 13.02
N PHE A 498 23.79 8.73 12.83
CA PHE A 498 23.65 10.11 13.35
C PHE A 498 22.43 10.34 14.25
N LEU A 499 21.38 9.50 14.15
CA LEU A 499 20.16 9.68 14.93
C LEU A 499 20.39 9.43 16.43
N LYS A 500 20.30 10.52 17.22
CA LYS A 500 20.29 10.47 18.68
C LYS A 500 18.99 9.81 19.20
N PRO A 501 19.03 8.97 20.24
CA PRO A 501 17.83 8.42 20.84
C PRO A 501 16.87 9.52 21.32
N ARG A 502 15.56 9.31 21.13
CA ARG A 502 14.49 10.20 21.63
C ARG A 502 14.57 11.66 21.16
N SER A 503 15.21 11.94 20.01
CA SER A 503 15.32 13.31 19.48
C SER A 503 14.24 13.67 18.45
N MET A 504 13.80 12.73 17.60
CA MET A 504 12.79 13.02 16.57
C MET A 504 11.47 12.34 16.89
N GLY A 505 10.49 13.12 17.34
CA GLY A 505 9.14 12.63 17.63
C GLY A 505 8.39 12.22 16.36
N ILE A 506 7.74 11.06 16.37
CA ILE A 506 6.86 10.63 15.27
C ILE A 506 5.47 11.22 15.52
N ILE A 507 4.98 11.99 14.55
CA ILE A 507 3.64 12.58 14.62
C ILE A 507 2.60 11.44 14.74
N PRO A 508 1.73 11.45 15.76
CA PRO A 508 0.69 10.44 15.92
C PRO A 508 -0.26 10.40 14.73
N LYS A 509 -0.90 9.24 14.52
CA LYS A 509 -1.99 9.11 13.56
C LYS A 509 -3.13 10.03 13.98
N GLY A 510 -3.48 11.02 13.15
CA GLY A 510 -4.46 12.07 13.48
C GLY A 510 -3.84 13.41 13.91
N GLY A 511 -2.52 13.48 14.12
CA GLY A 511 -1.83 14.67 14.61
C GLY A 511 -1.74 14.71 16.14
N TYR A 512 -1.32 15.87 16.67
CA TYR A 512 -1.17 16.06 18.13
C TYR A 512 -2.48 16.48 18.82
N ARG A 513 -3.47 16.92 18.05
CA ARG A 513 -4.83 17.28 18.48
C ARG A 513 -5.80 16.32 17.80
N TYR A 514 -6.82 15.84 18.52
CA TYR A 514 -7.62 14.67 18.09
C TYR A 514 -6.76 13.42 17.86
N ARG A 515 -5.75 13.26 18.71
CA ARG A 515 -4.94 12.03 18.77
C ARG A 515 -5.83 10.79 18.98
N ASP A 516 -6.90 10.99 19.72
CA ASP A 516 -7.92 10.01 20.01
C ASP A 516 -9.12 10.22 19.09
N ASN A 517 -9.71 9.12 18.63
CA ASN A 517 -10.88 9.17 17.76
C ASN A 517 -12.13 9.51 18.57
N GLN A 518 -12.41 10.80 18.73
CA GLN A 518 -13.58 11.33 19.41
C GLN A 518 -14.51 12.01 18.41
N SER A 519 -15.81 11.74 18.51
CA SER A 519 -16.79 12.31 17.56
C SER A 519 -16.93 13.82 17.74
N SER A 520 -17.17 14.56 16.64
CA SER A 520 -17.39 16.01 16.69
C SER A 520 -18.55 16.39 17.61
N ILE A 521 -19.62 15.58 17.60
CA ILE A 521 -20.79 15.77 18.45
C ILE A 521 -20.50 15.56 19.95
N ALA A 522 -19.58 14.66 20.30
CA ALA A 522 -19.12 14.53 21.69
C ALA A 522 -18.41 15.80 22.14
N ILE A 523 -17.55 16.38 21.28
CA ILE A 523 -16.87 17.64 21.58
C ILE A 523 -17.86 18.80 21.70
N GLN A 524 -18.89 18.88 20.84
CA GLN A 524 -19.96 19.88 20.96
C GLN A 524 -20.63 19.83 22.33
N TRP A 525 -20.93 18.63 22.82
CA TRP A 525 -21.48 18.46 24.16
C TRP A 525 -20.50 18.90 25.25
N LEU A 526 -19.23 18.47 25.17
CA LEU A 526 -18.22 18.80 26.18
C LEU A 526 -17.95 20.31 26.28
N VAL A 527 -17.83 21.03 25.17
CA VAL A 527 -17.66 22.49 25.21
C VAL A 527 -18.91 23.22 25.72
N TRP A 528 -20.10 22.62 25.52
CA TRP A 528 -21.32 23.14 26.12
C TRP A 528 -21.33 22.95 27.64
N GLU A 529 -20.91 21.78 28.14
CA GLU A 529 -20.76 21.53 29.58
C GLU A 529 -19.71 22.46 30.22
N GLU A 530 -18.58 22.70 29.54
CA GLU A 530 -17.57 23.69 29.98
C GLU A 530 -18.22 25.06 30.19
N LYS A 531 -19.03 25.53 29.24
CA LYS A 531 -19.74 26.81 29.33
C LYS A 531 -20.75 26.85 30.47
N GLN A 532 -21.56 25.81 30.60
CA GLN A 532 -22.65 25.78 31.59
C GLN A 532 -22.14 25.77 33.02
N GLN A 533 -21.06 25.02 33.28
CA GLN A 533 -20.52 24.83 34.62
C GLN A 533 -19.34 25.77 34.90
N ASN A 534 -18.87 26.53 33.90
CA ASN A 534 -17.67 27.37 33.96
C ASN A 534 -16.44 26.59 34.46
N ILE A 535 -16.26 25.38 33.94
CA ILE A 535 -15.15 24.49 34.27
C ILE A 535 -14.31 24.20 33.02
N LYS A 536 -13.06 23.75 33.23
CA LYS A 536 -12.18 23.29 32.16
C LYS A 536 -12.15 21.77 32.12
N ILE A 537 -12.62 21.18 31.03
CA ILE A 537 -12.69 19.72 30.86
C ILE A 537 -11.52 19.28 29.96
N LYS A 538 -10.77 18.25 30.38
CA LYS A 538 -9.74 17.63 29.52
C LYS A 538 -10.40 16.66 28.54
N HIS A 539 -10.31 16.92 27.24
CA HIS A 539 -10.87 16.08 26.15
C HIS A 539 -10.02 16.16 24.86
N ALA A 540 -10.34 15.37 23.82
CA ALA A 540 -9.48 15.19 22.63
C ALA A 540 -9.20 16.49 21.85
N ALA A 541 -10.17 17.40 21.74
CA ALA A 541 -9.97 18.68 21.06
C ALA A 541 -9.02 19.65 21.80
N ARG A 542 -8.69 19.40 23.08
CA ARG A 542 -7.63 20.09 23.83
C ARG A 542 -6.31 19.30 23.88
N GLY A 543 -6.19 18.25 23.06
CA GLY A 543 -4.98 17.42 22.93
C GLY A 543 -5.32 15.94 22.86
N LYS A 544 -5.64 15.34 24.01
CA LYS A 544 -5.97 13.91 24.17
C LYS A 544 -7.06 13.69 25.22
N GLU A 545 -7.71 12.54 25.14
CA GLU A 545 -8.62 12.04 26.19
C GLU A 545 -7.85 11.66 27.46
N SER A 546 -8.56 11.63 28.58
CA SER A 546 -7.99 11.22 29.86
C SER A 546 -8.14 9.72 30.07
N THR A 547 -7.16 9.11 30.76
CA THR A 547 -7.30 7.74 31.29
C THR A 547 -7.39 7.82 32.80
N VAL A 548 -8.52 7.41 33.35
CA VAL A 548 -8.82 7.42 34.79
C VAL A 548 -8.95 5.97 35.24
N GLN A 549 -8.09 5.54 36.17
CA GLN A 549 -8.08 4.16 36.71
C GLN A 549 -8.09 3.06 35.63
N GLY A 550 -7.29 3.25 34.58
CA GLY A 550 -7.18 2.29 33.46
C GLY A 550 -8.31 2.35 32.43
N VAL A 551 -9.30 3.22 32.63
CA VAL A 551 -10.42 3.44 31.72
C VAL A 551 -10.24 4.76 30.98
N LYS A 552 -10.37 4.73 29.65
CA LYS A 552 -10.30 5.93 28.82
C LYS A 552 -11.68 6.59 28.78
N VAL A 553 -11.72 7.91 29.00
CA VAL A 553 -12.96 8.67 29.15
C VAL A 553 -13.01 9.87 28.20
N ASP A 554 -14.21 10.24 27.75
CA ASP A 554 -14.40 11.31 26.75
C ASP A 554 -14.00 12.70 27.30
N GLY A 555 -14.30 12.96 28.57
CA GLY A 555 -13.93 14.18 29.27
C GLY A 555 -13.65 13.93 30.75
N TYR A 556 -12.71 14.68 31.33
CA TYR A 556 -12.40 14.59 32.76
C TYR A 556 -12.04 15.94 33.36
N CYS A 557 -12.63 16.25 34.51
CA CYS A 557 -12.26 17.37 35.35
C CYS A 557 -11.70 16.85 36.68
N ALA A 558 -10.40 17.04 36.90
CA ALA A 558 -9.72 16.51 38.08
C ALA A 558 -10.10 17.24 39.37
N GLU A 559 -10.38 18.55 39.27
CA GLU A 559 -10.74 19.42 40.40
C GLU A 559 -12.07 18.98 41.04
N THR A 560 -13.07 18.68 40.21
CA THR A 560 -14.40 18.25 40.67
C THR A 560 -14.58 16.74 40.73
N LYS A 561 -13.55 15.96 40.36
CA LYS A 561 -13.62 14.49 40.17
C LYS A 561 -14.80 14.05 39.27
N GLN A 562 -15.16 14.87 38.29
CA GLN A 562 -16.23 14.58 37.34
C GLN A 562 -15.68 13.92 36.07
N ILE A 563 -16.34 12.84 35.64
CA ILE A 563 -16.08 12.16 34.37
C ILE A 563 -17.26 12.43 33.45
N TYR A 564 -16.97 12.86 32.22
CA TYR A 564 -17.96 13.09 31.17
C TYR A 564 -17.83 11.96 30.14
N GLN A 565 -18.91 11.23 29.89
CA GLN A 565 -18.92 10.12 28.94
C GLN A 565 -20.02 10.28 27.89
N PHE A 566 -19.62 10.28 26.62
CA PHE A 566 -20.51 10.45 25.50
C PHE A 566 -20.73 9.13 24.76
N TYR A 567 -21.96 8.63 24.79
CA TYR A 567 -22.32 7.36 24.19
C TYR A 567 -22.84 7.53 22.77
N GLY A 568 -21.94 7.40 21.79
CA GLY A 568 -22.30 7.21 20.38
C GLY A 568 -23.26 6.02 20.21
N CYS A 569 -24.45 6.22 19.65
CA CYS A 569 -25.55 5.25 19.76
C CYS A 569 -25.21 3.89 19.16
N TYR A 570 -24.52 3.86 18.03
CA TYR A 570 -24.12 2.63 17.33
C TYR A 570 -22.96 1.90 18.05
N TYR A 571 -21.98 2.66 18.54
CA TYR A 571 -20.78 2.11 19.17
C TYR A 571 -21.02 1.62 20.60
N HIS A 572 -22.02 2.19 21.28
CA HIS A 572 -22.36 1.87 22.67
C HIS A 572 -23.71 1.15 22.81
N GLY A 573 -24.40 0.84 21.70
CA GLY A 573 -25.58 -0.03 21.73
C GLY A 573 -26.85 0.62 22.30
N CYS A 574 -27.17 1.86 21.94
CA CYS A 574 -28.34 2.59 22.45
C CYS A 574 -29.64 1.78 22.30
N THR A 575 -30.37 1.55 23.40
CA THR A 575 -31.66 0.83 23.45
C THR A 575 -32.80 1.59 22.80
N THR A 576 -32.73 2.92 22.78
CA THR A 576 -33.78 3.76 22.20
C THR A 576 -33.72 3.80 20.67
N CYS A 577 -32.52 3.92 20.10
CA CYS A 577 -32.31 4.03 18.64
C CYS A 577 -32.37 2.69 17.92
N PHE A 578 -31.86 1.63 18.54
CA PHE A 578 -31.81 0.31 17.91
C PHE A 578 -32.66 -0.66 18.71
N ARG A 579 -33.96 -0.73 18.41
CA ARG A 579 -34.94 -1.52 19.17
C ARG A 579 -34.94 -3.01 18.79
N TYR A 580 -34.66 -3.32 17.53
CA TYR A 580 -34.77 -4.67 16.97
C TYR A 580 -33.41 -5.23 16.55
N ASN A 581 -33.31 -6.56 16.39
CA ASN A 581 -32.13 -7.28 15.90
C ASN A 581 -30.81 -6.93 16.62
N ARG A 582 -30.88 -6.61 17.92
CA ARG A 582 -29.73 -6.14 18.71
C ARG A 582 -28.65 -7.19 18.96
N ASP A 583 -28.95 -8.46 18.69
CA ASP A 583 -28.04 -9.60 18.80
C ASP A 583 -27.47 -10.06 17.46
N ALA A 584 -27.82 -9.37 16.37
CA ALA A 584 -27.16 -9.57 15.09
C ALA A 584 -25.67 -9.18 15.21
N PRO A 585 -24.75 -9.96 14.59
CA PRO A 585 -23.35 -9.57 14.49
C PRO A 585 -23.19 -8.22 13.80
N MET A 586 -22.31 -7.36 14.32
CA MET A 586 -22.04 -6.07 13.69
C MET A 586 -21.22 -6.26 12.41
N HIS A 587 -21.45 -5.39 11.42
CA HIS A 587 -20.71 -5.40 10.16
C HIS A 587 -19.22 -5.01 10.35
N ASP A 588 -18.94 -4.09 11.27
CA ASP A 588 -17.58 -3.60 11.56
C ASP A 588 -16.79 -4.54 12.48
N ASP A 589 -17.46 -5.22 13.41
CA ASP A 589 -16.89 -6.29 14.23
C ASP A 589 -17.92 -7.40 14.48
N SER A 590 -17.81 -8.48 13.72
CA SER A 590 -18.71 -9.63 13.81
C SER A 590 -18.62 -10.40 15.14
N SER A 591 -17.67 -10.05 16.01
CA SER A 591 -17.59 -10.58 17.38
C SER A 591 -18.49 -9.85 18.37
N GLN A 592 -19.00 -8.68 17.98
CA GLN A 592 -19.86 -7.84 18.79
C GLN A 592 -21.29 -7.85 18.25
N THR A 593 -22.21 -7.49 19.13
CA THR A 593 -23.61 -7.15 18.86
C THR A 593 -23.95 -5.86 19.58
N LEU A 594 -25.04 -5.18 19.21
CA LEU A 594 -25.50 -3.98 19.91
C LEU A 594 -25.76 -4.24 21.41
N ASN A 595 -26.29 -5.43 21.76
CA ASN A 595 -26.45 -5.82 23.17
C ASN A 595 -25.12 -5.97 23.90
N THR A 596 -24.12 -6.64 23.30
CA THR A 596 -22.80 -6.78 23.95
C THR A 596 -22.08 -5.43 24.10
N ARG A 597 -22.30 -4.49 23.16
CA ARG A 597 -21.81 -3.11 23.25
C ARG A 597 -22.48 -2.35 24.41
N TYR A 598 -23.80 -2.46 24.52
CA TYR A 598 -24.56 -1.84 25.61
C TYR A 598 -24.13 -2.35 26.99
N GLU A 599 -24.03 -3.66 27.16
CA GLU A 599 -23.59 -4.27 28.42
C GLU A 599 -22.18 -3.84 28.81
N SER A 600 -21.27 -3.79 27.84
CA SER A 600 -19.91 -3.31 28.09
C SER A 600 -19.89 -1.84 28.53
N THR A 601 -20.72 -1.01 27.90
CA THR A 601 -20.89 0.40 28.24
C THR A 601 -21.41 0.57 29.67
N MET A 602 -22.48 -0.14 30.03
CA MET A 602 -23.08 -0.05 31.36
C MET A 602 -22.15 -0.58 32.46
N ALA A 603 -21.47 -1.70 32.22
CA ALA A 603 -20.48 -2.23 33.16
C ALA A 603 -19.30 -1.26 33.39
N GLN A 604 -18.86 -0.55 32.34
CA GLN A 604 -17.85 0.48 32.47
C GLN A 604 -18.34 1.68 33.28
N ALA A 605 -19.58 2.14 33.03
CA ALA A 605 -20.19 3.24 33.75
C ALA A 605 -20.34 2.94 35.25
N GLU A 606 -20.90 1.78 35.59
CA GLU A 606 -21.08 1.34 36.97
C GLU A 606 -19.75 1.26 37.73
N ARG A 607 -18.72 0.73 37.09
CA ARG A 607 -17.38 0.68 37.66
C ARG A 607 -16.84 2.07 38.02
N LEU A 608 -16.98 3.04 37.12
CA LEU A 608 -16.50 4.41 37.37
C LEU A 608 -17.23 5.04 38.56
N ARG A 609 -18.55 4.81 38.69
CA ARG A 609 -19.34 5.27 39.85
C ARG A 609 -18.87 4.59 41.15
N ASN A 610 -18.66 3.27 41.12
CA ASN A 610 -18.19 2.50 42.29
C ASN A 610 -16.80 2.93 42.79
N MET A 611 -16.00 3.57 41.93
CA MET A 611 -14.71 4.17 42.29
C MET A 611 -14.82 5.57 42.90
N GLY A 612 -16.04 6.09 43.12
CA GLY A 612 -16.28 7.38 43.75
C GLY A 612 -16.22 8.60 42.81
N TYR A 613 -16.26 8.39 41.49
CA TYR A 613 -16.33 9.49 40.52
C TYR A 613 -17.78 9.89 40.23
N VAL A 614 -18.00 11.18 40.00
CA VAL A 614 -19.29 11.68 39.52
C VAL A 614 -19.33 11.52 38.00
N LEU A 615 -20.09 10.54 37.52
CA LEU A 615 -20.21 10.23 36.10
C LEU A 615 -21.39 11.00 35.47
N ILE A 616 -21.08 11.90 34.54
CA ILE A 616 -22.03 12.68 33.74
C ILE A 616 -22.09 12.06 32.35
N GLU A 617 -23.28 11.61 31.94
CA GLU A 617 -23.46 10.79 30.75
C GLU A 617 -24.39 11.44 29.74
N MET A 618 -24.04 11.32 28.47
CA MET A 618 -24.86 11.82 27.37
C MET A 618 -24.93 10.81 26.24
N TRP A 619 -26.14 10.42 25.85
CA TRP A 619 -26.38 9.61 24.66
C TRP A 619 -26.46 10.49 23.41
N GLU A 620 -25.85 10.04 22.32
CA GLU A 620 -25.79 10.79 21.07
C GLU A 620 -27.18 11.22 20.58
N CYS A 621 -28.16 10.32 20.59
CA CYS A 621 -29.53 10.66 20.15
C CYS A 621 -30.19 11.72 21.03
N ARG A 622 -29.90 11.73 22.33
CA ARG A 622 -30.44 12.73 23.26
C ARG A 622 -29.82 14.10 22.97
N PHE A 623 -28.51 14.16 22.78
CA PHE A 623 -27.84 15.41 22.47
C PHE A 623 -28.21 15.95 21.08
N ARG A 624 -28.39 15.07 20.08
CA ARG A 624 -28.93 15.47 18.76
C ARG A 624 -30.29 16.14 18.88
N LYS A 625 -31.17 15.61 19.74
CA LYS A 625 -32.47 16.22 20.03
C LYS A 625 -32.32 17.59 20.70
N GLN A 626 -31.42 17.72 21.68
CA GLN A 626 -31.12 19.03 22.31
C GLN A 626 -30.59 20.07 21.31
N LEU A 627 -29.73 19.67 20.37
CA LEU A 627 -29.25 20.55 19.28
C LEU A 627 -30.38 21.02 18.36
N GLN A 628 -31.41 20.19 18.16
CA GLN A 628 -32.59 20.55 17.35
C GLN A 628 -33.52 21.51 18.11
N GLU A 629 -33.70 21.28 19.41
CA GLU A 629 -34.62 22.04 20.27
C GLU A 629 -34.03 23.36 20.78
N ASN A 630 -32.69 23.50 20.80
CA ASN A 630 -32.00 24.69 21.31
C ASN A 630 -31.07 25.31 20.25
N PRO A 631 -31.57 26.29 19.47
CA PRO A 631 -30.79 26.99 18.45
C PRO A 631 -29.54 27.70 18.99
N CYS A 632 -29.61 28.23 20.22
CA CYS A 632 -28.47 28.91 20.85
C CYS A 632 -27.32 27.94 21.16
N LEU A 633 -27.64 26.76 21.69
CA LEU A 633 -26.68 25.68 21.93
C LEU A 633 -26.04 25.24 20.61
N LYS A 634 -26.85 25.02 19.57
CA LYS A 634 -26.36 24.65 18.25
C LYS A 634 -25.40 25.70 17.67
N GLN A 635 -25.82 26.96 17.64
CA GLN A 635 -25.00 28.06 17.13
C GLN A 635 -23.70 28.21 17.93
N TYR A 636 -23.74 28.15 19.26
CA TYR A 636 -22.56 28.24 20.10
C TYR A 636 -21.57 27.11 19.82
N THR A 637 -22.04 25.86 19.76
CA THR A 637 -21.17 24.71 19.58
C THR A 637 -20.60 24.63 18.16
N GLU A 638 -21.38 24.95 17.12
CA GLU A 638 -20.90 24.97 15.73
C GLU A 638 -19.87 26.09 15.46
N SER A 639 -20.06 27.27 16.07
CA SER A 639 -19.13 28.40 15.93
C SER A 639 -17.96 28.37 16.91
N HIS A 640 -17.95 27.45 17.88
CA HIS A 640 -16.91 27.39 18.89
C HIS A 640 -15.54 27.18 18.22
N ARG A 641 -14.54 27.98 18.60
CA ARG A 641 -13.17 27.94 18.04
C ARG A 641 -12.52 26.55 18.03
N MET A 642 -12.90 25.66 18.95
CA MET A 642 -12.34 24.31 19.03
C MET A 642 -12.89 23.39 17.94
N LEU A 643 -14.11 23.64 17.46
CA LEU A 643 -14.78 22.87 16.42
C LEU A 643 -14.64 23.54 15.06
N ALA A 644 -14.77 24.87 15.01
CA ALA A 644 -14.67 25.65 13.79
C ALA A 644 -13.24 25.71 13.21
N MET A 645 -12.20 25.61 14.05
CA MET A 645 -10.81 25.59 13.58
C MET A 645 -10.27 24.17 13.50
N GLU A 646 -9.94 23.76 12.28
CA GLU A 646 -9.21 22.51 12.05
C GLU A 646 -7.89 22.48 12.83
N PRO A 647 -7.48 21.31 13.34
CA PRO A 647 -6.17 21.10 13.92
C PRO A 647 -5.04 21.70 13.09
N LEU A 648 -4.01 22.17 13.78
CA LEU A 648 -2.75 22.50 13.15
C LEU A 648 -2.15 21.22 12.56
N ASN A 649 -1.97 21.20 11.24
CA ASN A 649 -1.21 20.17 10.56
C ASN A 649 0.16 20.74 10.19
N PRO A 650 1.27 20.23 10.77
CA PRO A 650 2.61 20.75 10.47
C PRO A 650 2.99 20.69 8.99
N ARG A 651 2.34 19.82 8.19
CA ARG A 651 2.56 19.76 6.74
C ARG A 651 2.05 20.98 5.99
N ASP A 652 1.08 21.71 6.55
CA ASP A 652 0.53 22.90 5.93
C ASP A 652 1.51 24.07 6.02
N ALA A 653 2.43 24.04 7.01
CA ALA A 653 3.56 24.96 7.12
C ALA A 653 4.76 24.56 6.24
N PHE A 654 4.68 23.45 5.50
CA PHE A 654 5.78 22.93 4.69
C PHE A 654 5.68 23.47 3.25
N TYR A 655 6.54 24.43 2.92
CA TYR A 655 6.62 25.07 1.62
C TYR A 655 7.96 24.75 0.92
N GLY A 656 7.97 24.90 -0.41
CA GLY A 656 9.20 24.80 -1.21
C GLY A 656 10.07 26.06 -1.10
N GLY A 657 11.05 26.17 -1.98
CA GLY A 657 11.84 27.39 -2.11
C GLY A 657 10.97 28.59 -2.50
N ARG A 658 11.34 29.79 -2.03
CA ARG A 658 10.75 31.03 -2.49
C ARG A 658 11.20 31.28 -3.93
N THR A 659 10.26 31.33 -4.85
CA THR A 659 10.48 31.75 -6.23
C THR A 659 9.60 32.96 -6.49
N GLY A 660 10.22 34.08 -6.84
CA GLY A 660 9.54 35.32 -7.18
C GLY A 660 10.24 35.96 -8.35
N ASN A 661 9.47 36.52 -9.27
CA ASN A 661 10.00 37.24 -10.40
C ASN A 661 9.62 38.72 -10.29
N THR A 662 10.61 39.61 -10.32
CA THR A 662 10.38 41.06 -10.35
C THR A 662 10.25 41.56 -11.79
N HIS A 663 11.06 41.04 -12.71
CA HIS A 663 11.11 41.41 -14.13
C HIS A 663 11.28 40.17 -15.00
N GLU A 664 10.35 39.91 -15.92
CA GLU A 664 10.43 38.77 -16.87
C GLU A 664 11.58 38.92 -17.86
N TYR A 665 11.89 40.15 -18.26
CA TYR A 665 12.97 40.47 -19.17
C TYR A 665 13.55 41.84 -18.81
N TYR A 666 14.87 41.92 -18.80
CA TYR A 666 15.59 43.17 -18.60
C TYR A 666 16.79 43.20 -19.54
N LYS A 667 16.83 44.20 -20.43
CA LYS A 667 17.98 44.47 -21.28
C LYS A 667 18.84 45.52 -20.59
N CYS A 668 20.04 45.15 -20.17
CA CYS A 668 21.00 46.09 -19.59
C CYS A 668 21.29 47.24 -20.56
N LYS A 669 21.42 48.45 -20.01
CA LYS A 669 22.07 49.57 -20.69
C LYS A 669 23.59 49.36 -20.74
N ASP A 670 24.29 50.19 -21.51
CA ASP A 670 25.73 50.06 -21.75
C ASP A 670 26.57 50.16 -20.45
N ASP A 671 26.06 50.82 -19.41
CA ASP A 671 26.69 50.99 -18.09
C ASP A 671 26.16 50.03 -17.00
N GLU A 672 25.25 49.11 -17.36
CA GLU A 672 24.60 48.19 -16.42
C GLU A 672 25.12 46.76 -16.56
N GLN A 673 25.18 46.03 -15.44
CA GLN A 673 25.53 44.60 -15.40
C GLN A 673 24.58 43.84 -14.48
N ILE A 674 24.16 42.65 -14.91
CA ILE A 674 23.43 41.71 -14.06
C ILE A 674 24.42 40.81 -13.33
N LYS A 675 24.31 40.77 -12.00
CA LYS A 675 25.09 39.87 -11.13
C LYS A 675 24.23 38.69 -10.71
N TYR A 676 24.79 37.48 -10.84
CA TYR A 676 24.15 36.24 -10.36
C TYR A 676 24.80 35.81 -9.04
N VAL A 677 23.97 35.54 -8.04
CA VAL A 677 24.42 35.07 -6.72
C VAL A 677 23.68 33.78 -6.40
N ASP A 678 24.43 32.73 -6.04
CA ASP A 678 23.90 31.44 -5.62
C ASP A 678 24.45 31.07 -4.24
N VAL A 679 23.58 30.53 -3.37
CA VAL A 679 23.99 30.04 -2.07
C VAL A 679 24.45 28.59 -2.20
N CYS A 680 25.77 28.39 -2.16
CA CYS A 680 26.39 27.07 -2.19
C CYS A 680 25.80 26.14 -1.11
N SER A 681 25.00 25.17 -1.52
CA SER A 681 24.38 24.17 -0.63
C SER A 681 23.51 24.77 0.48
N LEU A 682 22.56 25.64 0.12
CA LEU A 682 21.61 26.28 1.05
C LEU A 682 21.00 25.30 2.08
N TYR A 683 20.36 24.22 1.64
CA TYR A 683 19.71 23.28 2.57
C TYR A 683 20.70 22.54 3.48
N PRO A 684 21.82 21.96 3.00
CA PRO A 684 22.85 21.42 3.88
C PRO A 684 23.39 22.43 4.91
N TRP A 685 23.59 23.69 4.52
CA TRP A 685 24.01 24.74 5.45
C TRP A 685 22.97 24.94 6.56
N VAL A 686 21.69 25.08 6.20
CA VAL A 686 20.59 25.18 7.17
C VAL A 686 20.50 23.94 8.05
N CYS A 687 20.64 22.73 7.50
CA CYS A 687 20.64 21.48 8.27
C CYS A 687 21.79 21.39 9.28
N LYS A 688 22.94 22.02 8.99
CA LYS A 688 24.13 21.97 9.85
C LYS A 688 24.11 23.04 10.94
N TYR A 689 23.67 24.26 10.61
CA TYR A 689 23.78 25.43 11.49
C TYR A 689 22.45 25.96 12.00
N GLY A 690 21.34 25.65 11.31
CA GLY A 690 20.01 26.07 11.69
C GLY A 690 19.45 25.29 12.88
N LYS A 691 18.52 25.91 13.61
CA LYS A 691 17.75 25.24 14.66
C LYS A 691 16.61 24.43 14.06
N PHE A 692 16.37 23.24 14.62
CA PHE A 692 15.27 22.37 14.25
C PHE A 692 14.45 21.98 15.47
N PRO A 693 13.11 21.84 15.34
CA PRO A 693 12.29 21.34 16.42
C PRO A 693 12.62 19.88 16.69
N ILE A 694 12.86 19.55 17.94
CA ILE A 694 13.12 18.18 18.41
C ILE A 694 12.04 17.74 19.39
N GLY A 695 11.81 16.43 19.47
CA GLY A 695 10.88 15.82 20.39
C GLY A 695 9.42 15.91 19.94
N HIS A 696 8.52 15.85 20.93
CA HIS A 696 7.09 16.07 20.74
C HIS A 696 6.73 17.46 21.27
N PRO A 697 5.93 18.25 20.54
CA PRO A 697 5.57 19.59 20.96
C PRO A 697 4.55 19.56 22.09
N GLU A 698 4.50 20.66 22.84
CA GLU A 698 3.33 21.03 23.62
C GLU A 698 2.27 21.62 22.69
N VAL A 699 1.00 21.27 22.91
CA VAL A 699 -0.12 21.78 22.12
C VAL A 699 -0.90 22.80 22.94
N VAL A 700 -0.88 24.04 22.47
CA VAL A 700 -1.65 25.15 23.05
C VAL A 700 -2.77 25.54 22.09
N VAL A 701 -3.99 25.68 22.59
CA VAL A 701 -5.19 25.96 21.78
C VAL A 701 -6.15 26.93 22.49
N GLY A 702 -6.93 27.66 21.70
CA GLY A 702 -8.00 28.53 22.20
C GLY A 702 -7.47 29.70 23.01
N GLU A 703 -8.08 29.97 24.16
CA GLU A 703 -7.71 31.09 25.03
C GLU A 703 -6.31 30.93 25.64
N ASP A 704 -5.79 29.71 25.79
CA ASP A 704 -4.43 29.56 26.29
C ASP A 704 -3.38 30.11 25.30
N CYS A 705 -3.74 30.28 24.01
CA CYS A 705 -2.88 30.95 23.03
C CYS A 705 -2.70 32.44 23.32
N SER A 706 -3.64 33.12 23.98
CA SER A 706 -3.49 34.56 24.28
C SER A 706 -2.43 34.83 25.35
N LYS A 707 -2.04 33.80 26.10
CA LYS A 707 -0.96 33.85 27.09
C LYS A 707 0.42 33.70 26.46
N LEU A 708 0.49 33.33 25.18
CA LEU A 708 1.75 33.13 24.47
C LEU A 708 2.32 34.45 23.97
N ASN A 709 3.61 34.67 24.22
CA ASN A 709 4.35 35.72 23.55
C ASN A 709 4.92 35.18 22.22
N ILE A 710 4.36 35.63 21.10
CA ILE A 710 4.75 35.18 19.75
C ILE A 710 6.23 35.46 19.45
N GLU A 711 6.83 36.47 20.09
CA GLU A 711 8.24 36.81 19.88
C GLU A 711 9.21 35.81 20.51
N THR A 712 8.78 35.08 21.54
CA THR A 712 9.61 34.13 22.28
C THR A 712 9.21 32.68 22.06
N VAL A 713 8.01 32.43 21.54
CA VAL A 713 7.56 31.07 21.22
C VAL A 713 8.36 30.51 20.05
N GLU A 714 9.03 29.39 20.26
CA GLU A 714 9.62 28.55 19.22
C GLU A 714 8.64 27.40 18.90
N GLY A 715 8.17 27.32 17.65
CA GLY A 715 7.21 26.30 17.25
C GLY A 715 6.44 26.60 15.97
N VAL A 716 5.39 25.83 15.71
CA VAL A 716 4.48 26.06 14.57
C VAL A 716 3.18 26.68 15.08
N ILE A 717 2.77 27.78 14.48
CA ILE A 717 1.61 28.58 14.86
C ILE A 717 0.62 28.58 13.69
N LYS A 718 -0.66 28.37 13.99
CA LYS A 718 -1.77 28.58 13.06
C LYS A 718 -2.54 29.82 13.51
N CYS A 719 -2.53 30.87 12.71
CA CYS A 719 -3.19 32.13 13.04
C CYS A 719 -3.70 32.86 11.79
N LYS A 720 -4.59 33.83 12.03
CA LYS A 720 -5.00 34.82 11.03
C LYS A 720 -4.12 36.05 11.20
N ILE A 721 -3.43 36.46 10.14
CA ILE A 721 -2.48 37.58 10.15
C ILE A 721 -2.96 38.62 9.14
N LEU A 722 -2.95 39.89 9.53
CA LEU A 722 -3.12 41.02 8.62
C LEU A 722 -1.74 41.48 8.13
N PRO A 723 -1.39 41.30 6.83
CA PRO A 723 -0.09 41.75 6.32
C PRO A 723 0.00 43.29 6.29
N PRO A 724 1.21 43.86 6.36
CA PRO A 724 1.43 45.28 6.07
C PRO A 724 0.97 45.64 4.64
N GLU A 725 0.64 46.91 4.42
CA GLU A 725 0.15 47.40 3.12
C GLU A 725 1.28 47.52 2.09
N ASN A 726 2.44 48.01 2.53
CA ASN A 726 3.52 48.43 1.65
C ASN A 726 4.82 47.68 1.94
N LEU A 727 4.82 46.37 1.70
CA LEU A 727 6.00 45.53 1.87
C LEU A 727 6.56 45.10 0.52
N TYR A 728 7.75 45.59 0.17
CA TYR A 728 8.41 45.32 -1.11
C TYR A 728 8.61 43.83 -1.38
N HIS A 729 8.89 43.05 -0.33
CA HIS A 729 8.98 41.59 -0.39
C HIS A 729 7.96 40.96 0.54
N PRO A 730 6.76 40.59 0.04
CA PRO A 730 5.79 39.84 0.81
C PRO A 730 6.43 38.54 1.32
N MET A 731 6.34 38.26 2.62
CA MET A 731 7.05 37.12 3.25
C MET A 731 6.16 35.93 3.54
N LEU A 732 4.85 36.15 3.70
CA LEU A 732 3.92 35.10 4.09
C LEU A 732 3.47 34.31 2.85
N PRO A 733 3.69 32.99 2.82
CA PRO A 733 3.26 32.14 1.72
C PRO A 733 1.75 31.88 1.78
N MET A 734 1.10 31.85 0.63
CA MET A 734 -0.28 31.44 0.45
C MET A 734 -0.40 30.58 -0.81
N LYS A 735 -1.21 29.52 -0.76
CA LYS A 735 -1.56 28.76 -1.96
C LYS A 735 -2.88 29.29 -2.51
N ALA A 736 -2.86 29.82 -3.73
CA ALA A 736 -4.08 30.21 -4.46
C ALA A 736 -3.91 29.88 -5.94
N ASN A 737 -5.00 29.54 -6.62
CA ASN A 737 -5.02 29.18 -8.04
C ASN A 737 -4.00 28.08 -8.42
N GLY A 738 -3.82 27.09 -7.53
CA GLY A 738 -2.88 25.98 -7.72
C GLY A 738 -1.39 26.36 -7.61
N LYS A 739 -1.06 27.61 -7.25
CA LYS A 739 0.31 28.13 -7.16
C LYS A 739 0.64 28.59 -5.74
N LEU A 740 1.94 28.53 -5.40
CA LEU A 740 2.47 29.17 -4.20
C LEU A 740 2.75 30.64 -4.50
N MET A 741 2.13 31.54 -3.75
CA MET A 741 2.24 32.99 -3.92
C MET A 741 2.62 33.65 -2.60
N PHE A 742 3.18 34.85 -2.70
CA PHE A 742 3.56 35.69 -1.57
C PHE A 742 2.85 37.03 -1.75
N VAL A 743 1.75 37.24 -1.03
CA VAL A 743 0.83 38.37 -1.24
C VAL A 743 0.61 39.16 0.06
N LEU A 744 0.18 40.42 -0.07
CA LEU A 744 -0.21 41.28 1.05
C LEU A 744 -1.73 41.33 1.28
N CYS A 745 -2.50 40.78 0.34
CA CYS A 745 -3.94 40.66 0.41
C CYS A 745 -4.37 39.28 -0.09
N ARG A 746 -5.11 38.54 0.74
CA ARG A 746 -5.68 37.24 0.37
C ARG A 746 -6.54 37.36 -0.89
N THR A 747 -7.54 38.26 -0.87
CA THR A 747 -8.49 38.39 -1.98
C THR A 747 -7.78 38.76 -3.28
N CYS A 748 -6.81 39.68 -3.26
CA CYS A 748 -6.05 40.01 -4.47
C CYS A 748 -5.27 38.79 -5.03
N GLY A 749 -4.70 37.96 -4.15
CA GLY A 749 -4.03 36.73 -4.59
C GLY A 749 -5.01 35.71 -5.18
N GLU A 750 -6.20 35.57 -4.60
CA GLU A 750 -7.25 34.68 -5.10
C GLU A 750 -7.82 35.15 -6.44
N THR A 751 -8.09 36.45 -6.58
CA THR A 751 -8.69 37.04 -7.80
C THR A 751 -7.66 37.43 -8.86
N MET A 752 -6.36 37.27 -8.58
CA MET A 752 -5.26 37.73 -9.44
C MET A 752 -5.36 39.23 -9.77
N ASN A 753 -5.73 40.05 -8.77
CA ASN A 753 -5.84 41.49 -8.95
C ASN A 753 -4.46 42.12 -9.21
N LEU A 754 -4.35 42.87 -10.30
CA LEU A 754 -3.14 43.61 -10.68
C LEU A 754 -3.23 45.11 -10.35
N GLU A 755 -4.43 45.59 -10.00
CA GLU A 755 -4.69 46.99 -9.64
C GLU A 755 -4.46 47.26 -8.14
N GLU A 756 -4.52 48.53 -7.75
CA GLU A 756 -4.41 48.95 -6.36
C GLU A 756 -5.47 48.28 -5.46
N CYS A 757 -5.05 47.82 -4.28
CA CYS A 757 -5.89 47.03 -3.40
C CYS A 757 -6.80 47.89 -2.52
N ASN A 758 -8.12 47.81 -2.74
CA ASN A 758 -9.14 48.51 -1.93
C ASN A 758 -9.90 47.60 -0.93
N HIS A 759 -9.40 46.38 -0.69
CA HIS A 759 -10.05 45.39 0.17
C HIS A 759 -9.96 45.74 1.67
N SER A 760 -10.99 45.36 2.43
CA SER A 760 -11.05 45.50 3.89
C SER A 760 -9.97 44.69 4.61
N ARG A 761 -9.76 44.96 5.90
CA ARG A 761 -8.79 44.22 6.73
C ARG A 761 -9.13 42.73 6.78
N GLU A 762 -10.41 42.39 6.89
CA GLU A 762 -10.90 41.02 6.95
C GLU A 762 -10.65 40.24 5.66
N GLU A 763 -10.78 40.92 4.52
CA GLU A 763 -10.52 40.39 3.17
C GLU A 763 -9.03 40.25 2.89
N ARG A 764 -8.21 41.20 3.36
CA ARG A 764 -6.76 41.16 3.20
C ARG A 764 -6.09 40.09 4.04
N ALA A 765 -6.63 39.82 5.23
CA ALA A 765 -6.00 38.95 6.21
C ALA A 765 -5.81 37.51 5.69
N LEU A 766 -4.60 37.00 5.88
CA LEU A 766 -4.19 35.65 5.51
C LEU A 766 -4.45 34.70 6.68
N LEU A 767 -5.10 33.56 6.40
CA LEU A 767 -5.12 32.44 7.32
C LEU A 767 -3.95 31.51 6.97
N GLY A 768 -2.99 31.37 7.87
CA GLY A 768 -1.74 30.69 7.56
C GLY A 768 -1.20 29.85 8.71
N HIS A 769 -0.24 29.00 8.35
CA HIS A 769 0.61 28.27 9.28
C HIS A 769 2.04 28.80 9.13
N GLY A 770 2.65 29.23 10.23
CA GLY A 770 4.02 29.74 10.25
C GLY A 770 4.86 29.00 11.28
N SER A 771 6.16 28.84 11.01
CA SER A 771 7.13 28.43 12.02
C SER A 771 7.80 29.67 12.61
N SER A 772 7.77 29.81 13.93
CA SER A 772 8.66 30.71 14.66
C SER A 772 9.85 29.88 15.12
N MET A 773 11.03 30.14 14.55
CA MET A 773 12.30 29.57 14.99
C MET A 773 13.33 30.69 14.90
N ARG A 774 13.76 31.21 16.06
CA ARG A 774 14.80 32.24 16.14
C ARG A 774 16.17 31.61 16.29
#